data_AF-A0A4U1BLD1-F1
#
_entry.id   AF-A0A4U1BLD1-F1
#
_cell.length_a   1.000
_cell.length_b   1.000
_cell.length_c   1.000
_cell.angle_alpha   90.00
_cell.angle_beta   90.00
_cell.angle_gamma   90.00
#
_symmetry.space_group_name_H-M   'P 1'
#
loop_
_entity.id
_entity.type
_entity.pdbx_description
1 polymer ?
#
loop_
_entity_poly.entity_id
_entity_poly.type
_entity_poly.pdbx_seq_one_letter_code
_entity_poly.pdbx_strand_id
1 'polypeptide(L)'
;MIYRQSIQLGTFKKVMALSLVSLALAGCGGSGGSDSSDDPVIDPEPTPEPDPTPDPTPDPDPTPDPDPEPTPDPNPEPDPDPDPTPEPDPDPTPEPDPELAPLLKTAAYFDGVSAYADIADWRADGEFRLVAWLDELTNGEPTILLGSSSGNAYLAVTASSAVGYWNGKQIEVQGLDFDERRFVEITIEDGKMTASDGLSTESVSDGSIDADGVSYQYLYRNGDDYSSGGLQSLALVDVSDAEKSRAIRFDDSQGLIAQGADADQSHSAYGVSWQAIDTNVMTPQLEANSQEAWDAKFEKTYPTVRPLLNETVGNDERKFAWQGHYWLRAYVRMAETYGDTKYIDYAVELADHMFNYTDEKRVERGELNIFNQPYVEQAPKLYLNTPGLPVPGWRRSYNGGWRNEALTDGMILNGIMRVVDYIKAHNLTQYQAQADSYIEQALRIARTHDSSFSTTKNGAIQGSYFYVNYKNEDFGDGGLFSNPLPYNHNMTLATAMIYLDKWADAGDLRAKADLILGFYTDNINYQADGTCSWDYQYSSNDTGKMEDVNHAHLDVGFMVTAHNEGLLEDVAPMNCLAKTLTEKVFVAPFMVSYGVDGTGVSSTWDQVAIGYDWIDLQAYDSRVATMAQHALRQFGGLSWYRPYSAQANTLYWANQ
;
A
#
# COMPACT_ATOMS: atom_id res chain seq x y z
N MET A 1 -34.30 -2.84 -14.05
CA MET A 1 -35.45 -2.52 -13.16
C MET A 1 -35.39 -3.40 -11.91
N ILE A 2 -34.63 -2.99 -10.90
CA ILE A 2 -34.69 -3.50 -9.51
C ILE A 2 -34.54 -2.27 -8.61
N TYR A 3 -35.32 -2.19 -7.52
CA TYR A 3 -35.44 -0.99 -6.69
C TYR A 3 -34.21 -0.74 -5.80
N ARG A 4 -33.64 0.48 -5.85
CA ARG A 4 -32.94 1.06 -4.69
C ARG A 4 -33.99 1.66 -3.74
N GLN A 5 -33.91 1.37 -2.44
CA GLN A 5 -34.61 2.14 -1.41
C GLN A 5 -33.60 2.90 -0.56
N SER A 6 -33.73 4.22 -0.56
CA SER A 6 -33.04 5.14 0.33
C SER A 6 -33.65 5.08 1.74
N ILE A 7 -32.81 5.03 2.77
CA ILE A 7 -33.24 5.16 4.17
C ILE A 7 -32.92 6.57 4.64
N GLN A 8 -33.95 7.36 4.92
CA GLN A 8 -33.82 8.67 5.56
C GLN A 8 -33.49 8.52 7.05
N LEU A 9 -32.64 9.41 7.57
CA LEU A 9 -32.44 9.56 9.01
C LEU A 9 -33.70 10.10 9.69
N GLY A 10 -34.18 9.40 10.72
CA GLY A 10 -35.28 9.82 11.58
C GLY A 10 -34.89 9.79 13.05
N THR A 11 -34.66 10.96 13.66
CA THR A 11 -34.42 11.11 15.10
C THR A 11 -35.61 10.60 15.94
N PHE A 12 -35.36 9.77 16.96
CA PHE A 12 -36.34 9.56 18.04
C PHE A 12 -35.73 9.63 19.45
N LYS A 13 -36.48 10.23 20.36
CA LYS A 13 -36.04 10.61 21.72
C LYS A 13 -36.19 9.46 22.71
N LYS A 14 -35.27 9.42 23.70
CA LYS A 14 -35.39 8.61 24.91
C LYS A 14 -36.67 8.97 25.69
N VAL A 15 -37.37 7.96 26.20
CA VAL A 15 -38.29 8.11 27.35
C VAL A 15 -37.97 7.02 28.36
N MET A 16 -37.67 7.44 29.59
CA MET A 16 -37.46 6.60 30.76
C MET A 16 -38.81 6.30 31.42
N ALA A 17 -39.01 5.08 31.92
CA ALA A 17 -40.09 4.78 32.86
C ALA A 17 -39.59 3.82 33.95
N LEU A 18 -39.42 4.36 35.16
CA LEU A 18 -39.15 3.60 36.38
C LEU A 18 -40.43 2.88 36.85
N SER A 19 -40.28 1.69 37.42
CA SER A 19 -41.24 1.15 38.40
C SER A 19 -40.52 0.25 39.40
N LEU A 20 -40.30 0.79 40.60
CA LEU A 20 -39.89 0.06 41.82
C LEU A 20 -41.14 -0.22 42.67
N VAL A 21 -41.35 -1.47 43.09
CA VAL A 21 -41.96 -1.81 44.39
C VAL A 21 -41.27 -3.07 44.94
N SER A 22 -41.04 -3.08 46.25
CA SER A 22 -40.15 -4.02 46.97
C SER A 22 -40.89 -4.75 48.12
N LEU A 23 -40.15 -5.59 48.88
CA LEU A 23 -40.52 -6.25 50.16
C LEU A 23 -41.54 -7.43 50.05
N ALA A 24 -41.60 -8.47 50.90
CA ALA A 24 -40.84 -9.00 52.06
C ALA A 24 -41.46 -10.39 52.46
N LEU A 25 -40.98 -11.28 53.36
CA LEU A 25 -39.77 -11.44 54.21
C LEU A 25 -39.70 -12.91 54.73
N ALA A 26 -38.51 -13.37 55.16
CA ALA A 26 -38.25 -14.44 56.18
C ALA A 26 -38.67 -15.92 55.94
N GLY A 27 -37.82 -16.85 56.40
CA GLY A 27 -38.16 -18.28 56.54
C GLY A 27 -36.93 -19.19 56.75
N CYS A 28 -36.63 -19.54 58.00
CA CYS A 28 -35.49 -20.40 58.36
C CYS A 28 -35.96 -21.81 58.79
N GLY A 29 -35.22 -22.86 58.40
CA GLY A 29 -35.13 -24.11 59.18
C GLY A 29 -35.54 -25.43 58.49
N GLY A 30 -34.59 -26.38 58.45
CA GLY A 30 -34.84 -27.69 59.08
C GLY A 30 -34.81 -29.01 58.27
N SER A 31 -33.66 -29.70 58.35
CA SER A 31 -33.53 -31.13 58.75
C SER A 31 -33.67 -32.29 57.75
N GLY A 32 -32.75 -33.27 57.90
CA GLY A 32 -32.83 -34.67 57.41
C GLY A 32 -31.90 -34.99 56.21
N GLY A 33 -31.01 -36.00 56.22
CA GLY A 33 -30.59 -36.90 57.30
C GLY A 33 -30.42 -38.38 56.88
N SER A 34 -29.27 -38.75 56.29
CA SER A 34 -28.62 -40.09 56.29
C SER A 34 -27.29 -39.91 55.55
N ASP A 35 -26.09 -40.16 56.07
CA ASP A 35 -25.56 -41.28 56.88
C ASP A 35 -25.44 -42.59 56.09
N SER A 36 -24.26 -42.81 55.51
CA SER A 36 -23.68 -44.11 55.17
C SER A 36 -22.18 -43.90 54.93
N SER A 37 -21.38 -44.51 55.80
CA SER A 37 -19.93 -44.57 55.76
C SER A 37 -19.38 -45.31 54.53
N ASP A 38 -18.32 -44.79 53.92
CA ASP A 38 -17.29 -45.63 53.29
C ASP A 38 -15.91 -45.00 53.53
N ASP A 39 -14.95 -45.86 53.88
CA ASP A 39 -13.65 -45.53 54.46
C ASP A 39 -12.54 -45.88 53.45
N PRO A 40 -11.82 -44.91 52.87
CA PRO A 40 -10.71 -45.22 51.97
C PRO A 40 -9.44 -45.54 52.78
N VAL A 41 -9.07 -46.83 52.76
CA VAL A 41 -7.87 -47.38 53.38
C VAL A 41 -6.61 -46.61 52.95
N ILE A 42 -5.77 -46.23 53.92
CA ILE A 42 -4.46 -45.62 53.70
C ILE A 42 -3.48 -46.68 53.16
N ASP A 43 -2.98 -46.47 51.94
CA ASP A 43 -1.89 -47.22 51.32
C ASP A 43 -0.54 -46.53 51.66
N PRO A 44 0.49 -47.23 52.18
CA PRO A 44 1.72 -46.60 52.64
C PRO A 44 2.60 -46.03 51.52
N GLU A 45 3.32 -44.96 51.87
CA GLU A 45 4.28 -44.25 51.01
C GLU A 45 5.36 -45.18 50.43
N PRO A 46 5.72 -45.05 49.13
CA PRO A 46 6.91 -45.69 48.59
C PRO A 46 8.17 -45.02 49.12
N THR A 47 9.11 -45.83 49.62
CA THR A 47 10.43 -45.37 50.07
C THR A 47 11.25 -44.77 48.91
N PRO A 48 12.03 -43.70 49.13
CA PRO A 48 12.89 -43.13 48.08
C PRO A 48 13.98 -44.11 47.64
N GLU A 49 14.18 -44.20 46.32
CA GLU A 49 15.32 -44.90 45.73
C GLU A 49 16.64 -44.15 46.00
N PRO A 50 17.79 -44.85 46.07
CA PRO A 50 19.07 -44.21 46.32
C PRO A 50 19.57 -43.40 45.12
N ASP A 51 20.17 -42.23 45.40
CA ASP A 51 20.81 -41.36 44.40
C ASP A 51 21.82 -42.11 43.51
N PRO A 52 21.86 -41.84 42.19
CA PRO A 52 22.94 -42.30 41.33
C PRO A 52 24.26 -41.62 41.73
N THR A 53 25.30 -42.44 41.92
CA THR A 53 26.67 -41.94 42.13
C THR A 53 27.16 -41.14 40.93
N PRO A 54 27.79 -39.96 41.12
CA PRO A 54 28.33 -39.19 40.01
C PRO A 54 29.45 -39.94 39.28
N ASP A 55 29.40 -39.92 37.95
CA ASP A 55 30.47 -40.41 37.07
C ASP A 55 31.79 -39.66 37.36
N PRO A 56 32.96 -40.32 37.23
CA PRO A 56 34.24 -39.66 37.42
C PRO A 56 34.48 -38.62 36.33
N THR A 57 34.91 -37.43 36.77
CA THR A 57 35.37 -36.34 35.91
C THR A 57 36.51 -36.82 34.99
N PRO A 58 36.50 -36.48 33.69
CA PRO A 58 37.66 -36.70 32.82
C PRO A 58 38.92 -36.03 33.36
N ASP A 59 40.04 -36.75 33.28
CA ASP A 59 41.38 -36.24 33.59
C ASP A 59 41.73 -35.10 32.60
N PRO A 60 42.26 -33.94 33.04
CA PRO A 60 42.65 -32.89 32.10
C PRO A 60 43.79 -33.34 31.18
N ASP A 61 43.59 -33.17 29.87
CA ASP A 61 44.62 -33.39 28.84
C ASP A 61 45.89 -32.57 29.16
N PRO A 62 47.10 -33.12 28.93
CA PRO A 62 48.34 -32.42 29.20
C PRO A 62 48.50 -31.19 28.31
N THR A 63 48.83 -30.05 28.92
CA THR A 63 49.19 -28.81 28.22
C THR A 63 50.35 -29.05 27.26
N PRO A 64 50.23 -28.66 25.98
CA PRO A 64 51.37 -28.65 25.05
C PRO A 64 52.49 -27.74 25.56
N ASP A 65 53.74 -28.19 25.38
CA ASP A 65 54.96 -27.38 25.56
C ASP A 65 54.91 -26.12 24.68
N PRO A 66 55.41 -24.95 25.11
CA PRO A 66 55.49 -23.77 24.25
C PRO A 66 56.45 -24.01 23.08
N ASP A 67 55.95 -23.77 21.87
CA ASP A 67 56.71 -23.83 20.62
C ASP A 67 57.86 -22.78 20.63
N PRO A 68 59.02 -23.03 20.00
CA PRO A 68 60.16 -22.11 20.07
C PRO A 68 59.87 -20.78 19.37
N GLU A 69 60.39 -19.68 19.93
CA GLU A 69 60.30 -18.36 19.30
C GLU A 69 60.89 -18.39 17.87
N PRO A 70 60.12 -17.96 16.84
CA PRO A 70 60.65 -17.87 15.49
C PRO A 70 61.71 -16.76 15.40
N THR A 71 62.84 -17.09 14.78
CA THR A 71 63.91 -16.13 14.49
C THR A 71 63.42 -15.02 13.56
N PRO A 72 63.87 -13.76 13.73
CA PRO A 72 63.46 -12.66 12.85
C PRO A 72 63.82 -12.93 11.39
N ASP A 73 62.81 -12.86 10.51
CA ASP A 73 62.98 -12.95 9.05
C ASP A 73 63.71 -11.70 8.52
N PRO A 74 64.44 -11.77 7.39
CA PRO A 74 65.14 -10.61 6.86
C PRO A 74 64.16 -9.53 6.37
N ASN A 75 64.55 -8.27 6.59
CA ASN A 75 63.80 -7.10 6.16
C ASN A 75 63.52 -7.14 4.64
N PRO A 76 62.25 -7.02 4.18
CA PRO A 76 61.93 -6.98 2.76
C PRO A 76 62.67 -5.86 2.02
N GLU A 77 63.08 -6.13 0.78
CA GLU A 77 63.47 -5.09 -0.16
C GLU A 77 62.24 -4.24 -0.53
N PRO A 78 62.41 -2.94 -0.85
CA PRO A 78 61.28 -2.09 -1.21
C PRO A 78 60.57 -2.58 -2.48
N ASP A 79 59.25 -2.68 -2.40
CA ASP A 79 58.35 -3.03 -3.50
C ASP A 79 58.59 -2.11 -4.72
N PRO A 80 58.62 -2.62 -5.97
CA PRO A 80 58.59 -1.76 -7.15
C PRO A 80 57.31 -0.90 -7.18
N ASP A 81 57.44 0.31 -7.73
CA ASP A 81 56.32 1.22 -7.97
C ASP A 81 55.14 0.48 -8.62
N PRO A 82 53.89 0.69 -8.15
CA PRO A 82 52.73 0.06 -8.77
C PRO A 82 52.61 0.50 -10.23
N ASP A 83 52.54 -0.51 -11.12
CA ASP A 83 52.17 -0.32 -12.53
C ASP A 83 50.87 0.51 -12.57
N PRO A 84 50.76 1.56 -13.40
CA PRO A 84 49.55 2.37 -13.46
C PRO A 84 48.34 1.48 -13.68
N THR A 85 47.36 1.61 -12.77
CA THR A 85 46.05 0.96 -12.89
C THR A 85 45.53 1.13 -14.31
N PRO A 86 45.01 0.08 -14.97
CA PRO A 86 44.30 0.24 -16.22
C PRO A 86 43.30 1.40 -16.07
N GLU A 87 43.27 2.30 -17.05
CA GLU A 87 42.18 3.28 -17.11
C GLU A 87 40.87 2.49 -17.06
N PRO A 88 39.86 2.96 -16.28
CA PRO A 88 38.58 2.26 -16.23
C PRO A 88 38.09 2.06 -17.66
N ASP A 89 37.73 0.81 -17.98
CA ASP A 89 37.05 0.48 -19.24
C ASP A 89 35.89 1.48 -19.36
N PRO A 90 35.76 2.23 -20.48
CA PRO A 90 34.72 3.23 -20.61
C PRO A 90 33.38 2.60 -20.24
N ASP A 91 32.68 3.28 -19.31
CA ASP A 91 31.37 2.91 -18.81
C ASP A 91 30.54 2.34 -19.97
N PRO A 92 29.91 1.15 -19.83
CA PRO A 92 29.05 0.64 -20.88
C PRO A 92 28.09 1.76 -21.26
N THR A 93 28.19 2.22 -22.51
CA THR A 93 27.31 3.25 -23.05
C THR A 93 25.89 2.86 -22.67
N PRO A 94 25.09 3.76 -22.06
CA PRO A 94 23.76 3.40 -21.60
C PRO A 94 23.06 2.59 -22.68
N GLU A 95 22.60 1.37 -22.33
CA GLU A 95 21.65 0.70 -23.21
C GLU A 95 20.53 1.70 -23.48
N PRO A 96 20.09 1.85 -24.74
CA PRO A 96 19.07 2.83 -25.06
C PRO A 96 17.88 2.58 -24.14
N ASP A 97 17.49 3.65 -23.42
CA ASP A 97 16.39 3.66 -22.44
C ASP A 97 15.24 2.80 -22.99
N PRO A 98 14.82 1.72 -22.29
CA PRO A 98 13.88 0.76 -22.84
C PRO A 98 12.65 1.48 -23.35
N GLU A 99 12.49 1.46 -24.68
CA GLU A 99 11.51 2.27 -25.40
C GLU A 99 10.15 2.21 -24.70
N LEU A 100 9.70 3.37 -24.22
CA LEU A 100 8.37 3.52 -23.63
C LEU A 100 7.34 2.85 -24.54
N ALA A 101 6.44 2.07 -23.94
CA ALA A 101 5.43 1.34 -24.70
C ALA A 101 4.65 2.26 -25.66
N PRO A 102 4.15 1.74 -26.80
CA PRO A 102 3.47 2.54 -27.82
C PRO A 102 2.34 3.43 -27.27
N LEU A 103 1.69 2.99 -26.19
CA LEU A 103 0.54 3.64 -25.53
C LEU A 103 0.81 5.03 -24.94
N LEU A 104 2.08 5.45 -24.82
CA LEU A 104 2.47 6.80 -24.39
C LEU A 104 3.14 7.63 -25.51
N LYS A 105 3.31 7.09 -26.71
CA LYS A 105 4.08 7.73 -27.79
C LYS A 105 3.25 8.51 -28.81
N THR A 106 1.92 8.57 -28.64
CA THR A 106 1.01 9.20 -29.61
C THR A 106 0.37 10.47 -29.05
N ALA A 107 0.43 11.55 -29.84
CA ALA A 107 -0.33 12.77 -29.59
C ALA A 107 -1.33 13.07 -30.73
N ALA A 108 -2.49 13.63 -30.38
CA ALA A 108 -3.42 14.23 -31.32
C ALA A 108 -2.99 15.66 -31.62
N TYR A 109 -2.71 15.98 -32.89
CA TYR A 109 -2.47 17.34 -33.35
C TYR A 109 -3.74 17.96 -33.93
N PHE A 110 -4.08 19.16 -33.48
CA PHE A 110 -5.23 19.95 -33.87
C PHE A 110 -4.80 21.13 -34.76
N ASP A 111 -5.54 21.37 -35.85
CA ASP A 111 -5.16 22.32 -36.92
C ASP A 111 -5.53 23.78 -36.65
N GLY A 112 -6.34 24.08 -35.63
CA GLY A 112 -6.86 25.42 -35.35
C GLY A 112 -7.87 25.95 -36.38
N VAL A 113 -8.44 25.06 -37.21
CA VAL A 113 -9.38 25.42 -38.29
C VAL A 113 -10.64 24.56 -38.25
N SER A 114 -10.49 23.26 -38.01
CA SER A 114 -11.57 22.28 -38.11
C SER A 114 -11.39 21.03 -37.24
N ALA A 115 -10.17 20.77 -36.75
CA ALA A 115 -9.88 19.63 -35.90
C ALA A 115 -10.27 19.94 -34.45
N TYR A 116 -10.97 19.00 -33.82
CA TYR A 116 -11.39 19.05 -32.42
C TYR A 116 -11.74 17.64 -31.94
N ALA A 117 -11.92 17.46 -30.64
CA ALA A 117 -12.53 16.25 -30.09
C ALA A 117 -13.81 16.59 -29.34
N ASP A 118 -14.84 15.75 -29.48
CA ASP A 118 -16.01 15.78 -28.59
C ASP A 118 -15.83 14.83 -27.40
N ILE A 119 -16.36 15.27 -26.26
CA ILE A 119 -16.45 14.49 -25.03
C ILE A 119 -17.90 14.44 -24.56
N ALA A 120 -18.23 13.39 -23.80
CA ALA A 120 -19.45 13.33 -23.02
C ALA A 120 -19.63 14.62 -22.21
N ASP A 121 -20.87 15.15 -22.18
CA ASP A 121 -21.23 16.40 -21.51
C ASP A 121 -20.74 16.40 -20.05
N TRP A 122 -19.75 17.25 -19.76
CA TRP A 122 -19.05 17.20 -18.48
C TRP A 122 -19.19 18.48 -17.67
N ARG A 123 -19.69 18.30 -16.44
CA ARG A 123 -19.94 19.32 -15.44
C ARG A 123 -19.56 18.81 -14.06
N ALA A 124 -18.65 19.52 -13.39
CA ALA A 124 -18.29 19.28 -12.00
C ALA A 124 -19.45 19.61 -11.05
N ASP A 125 -19.47 18.99 -9.87
CA ASP A 125 -20.37 19.32 -8.74
C ASP A 125 -19.73 20.29 -7.72
N GLY A 126 -18.58 20.88 -8.07
CA GLY A 126 -17.85 21.82 -7.24
C GLY A 126 -16.42 22.04 -7.75
N GLU A 127 -15.46 22.07 -6.82
CA GLU A 127 -14.03 22.17 -7.15
C GLU A 127 -13.60 21.05 -8.11
N PHE A 128 -12.88 21.42 -9.17
CA PHE A 128 -12.33 20.46 -10.12
C PHE A 128 -10.91 20.81 -10.57
N ARG A 129 -10.23 19.82 -11.13
CA ARG A 129 -8.91 19.97 -11.74
C ARG A 129 -8.91 19.47 -13.18
N LEU A 130 -8.37 20.28 -14.08
CA LEU A 130 -7.92 19.85 -15.40
C LEU A 130 -6.42 19.57 -15.29
N VAL A 131 -5.98 18.39 -15.72
CA VAL A 131 -4.55 18.09 -15.91
C VAL A 131 -4.35 17.67 -17.35
N ALA A 132 -3.33 18.20 -18.03
CA ALA A 132 -3.03 17.83 -19.41
C ALA A 132 -1.53 17.58 -19.60
N TRP A 133 -1.24 16.62 -20.47
CA TRP A 133 0.08 16.36 -21.03
C TRP A 133 0.06 16.83 -22.47
N LEU A 134 0.88 17.84 -22.75
CA LEU A 134 0.96 18.51 -24.04
C LEU A 134 2.15 18.01 -24.85
N ASP A 135 2.03 18.15 -26.16
CA ASP A 135 3.13 17.97 -27.10
C ASP A 135 3.56 19.32 -27.67
N GLU A 136 2.68 19.98 -28.45
CA GLU A 136 2.95 21.27 -29.06
C GLU A 136 2.00 22.36 -28.52
N LEU A 137 2.55 23.53 -28.21
CA LEU A 137 1.79 24.75 -27.95
C LEU A 137 1.94 25.74 -29.11
N THR A 138 0.87 26.45 -29.44
CA THR A 138 0.93 27.50 -30.45
C THR A 138 1.55 28.78 -29.91
N ASN A 139 2.45 29.37 -30.69
CA ASN A 139 3.14 30.60 -30.35
C ASN A 139 2.20 31.82 -30.40
N GLY A 140 1.76 32.28 -29.23
CA GLY A 140 1.18 33.62 -29.03
C GLY A 140 -0.34 33.72 -28.92
N GLU A 141 -1.08 32.64 -29.20
CA GLU A 141 -2.54 32.57 -29.01
C GLU A 141 -2.89 31.47 -27.99
N PRO A 142 -3.99 31.60 -27.20
CA PRO A 142 -4.39 30.57 -26.25
C PRO A 142 -4.80 29.25 -26.94
N THR A 143 -4.11 28.17 -26.60
CA THR A 143 -4.48 26.79 -26.96
C THR A 143 -5.62 26.34 -26.04
N ILE A 144 -6.83 26.16 -26.57
CA ILE A 144 -8.01 25.71 -25.81
C ILE A 144 -7.85 24.23 -25.46
N LEU A 145 -7.82 23.91 -24.17
CA LEU A 145 -7.76 22.53 -23.70
C LEU A 145 -9.17 21.96 -23.51
N LEU A 146 -10.10 22.78 -23.02
CA LEU A 146 -11.47 22.40 -22.71
C LEU A 146 -12.43 23.56 -23.01
N GLY A 147 -13.51 23.33 -23.74
CA GLY A 147 -14.45 24.38 -24.14
C GLY A 147 -15.91 23.94 -24.18
N SER A 148 -16.81 24.93 -24.12
CA SER A 148 -18.26 24.72 -24.17
C SER A 148 -18.81 24.83 -25.59
N SER A 149 -19.83 24.04 -25.88
CA SER A 149 -20.58 24.05 -27.14
C SER A 149 -21.35 25.34 -27.41
N SER A 150 -21.58 26.15 -26.38
CA SER A 150 -22.24 27.45 -26.49
C SER A 150 -21.27 28.63 -26.67
N GLY A 151 -19.95 28.38 -26.62
CA GLY A 151 -18.92 29.41 -26.70
C GLY A 151 -18.76 30.25 -25.44
N ASN A 152 -19.52 29.98 -24.38
CA ASN A 152 -19.63 30.84 -23.19
C ASN A 152 -18.52 30.64 -22.14
N ALA A 153 -17.74 29.56 -22.25
CA ALA A 153 -16.72 29.21 -21.27
C ALA A 153 -15.65 28.26 -21.85
N TYR A 154 -14.39 28.51 -21.51
CA TYR A 154 -13.26 27.64 -21.88
C TYR A 154 -12.11 27.73 -20.86
N LEU A 155 -11.28 26.68 -20.84
CA LEU A 155 -9.95 26.66 -20.25
C LEU A 155 -8.92 26.46 -21.36
N ALA A 156 -7.87 27.29 -21.34
CA ALA A 156 -6.82 27.34 -22.34
C ALA A 156 -5.47 27.63 -21.69
N VAL A 157 -4.38 27.48 -22.45
CA VAL A 157 -3.02 27.84 -22.03
C VAL A 157 -2.28 28.56 -23.14
N THR A 158 -1.38 29.46 -22.77
CA THR A 158 -0.29 29.93 -23.65
C THR A 158 1.01 29.24 -23.23
N ALA A 159 2.15 29.59 -23.82
CA ALA A 159 3.45 29.13 -23.34
C ALA A 159 3.72 29.46 -21.86
N SER A 160 3.17 30.54 -21.31
CA SER A 160 3.50 31.03 -19.96
C SER A 160 2.33 31.47 -19.07
N SER A 161 1.10 31.18 -19.49
CA SER A 161 -0.10 31.49 -18.73
C SER A 161 -1.23 30.49 -18.91
N ALA A 162 -2.02 30.27 -17.86
CA ALA A 162 -3.30 29.58 -17.94
C ALA A 162 -4.42 30.62 -18.08
N VAL A 163 -5.32 30.38 -19.02
CA VAL A 163 -6.41 31.29 -19.39
C VAL A 163 -7.74 30.61 -19.14
N GLY A 164 -8.62 31.25 -18.40
CA GLY A 164 -9.99 30.81 -18.21
C GLY A 164 -10.97 31.89 -18.67
N TYR A 165 -12.05 31.49 -19.32
CA TYR A 165 -13.09 32.40 -19.76
C TYR A 165 -14.43 31.97 -19.18
N TRP A 166 -15.14 32.90 -18.55
CA TRP A 166 -16.48 32.68 -18.01
C TRP A 166 -17.34 33.93 -18.21
N ASN A 167 -18.57 33.74 -18.65
CA ASN A 167 -19.61 34.79 -18.64
C ASN A 167 -19.20 36.12 -19.32
N GLY A 168 -18.39 36.05 -20.39
CA GLY A 168 -17.91 37.23 -21.13
C GLY A 168 -16.61 37.84 -20.61
N LYS A 169 -15.97 37.22 -19.61
CA LYS A 169 -14.73 37.72 -18.99
C LYS A 169 -13.63 36.68 -19.05
N GLN A 170 -12.46 37.11 -19.52
CA GLN A 170 -11.22 36.35 -19.49
C GLN A 170 -10.47 36.63 -18.17
N ILE A 171 -9.92 35.57 -17.60
CA ILE A 171 -9.09 35.50 -16.41
C ILE A 171 -7.77 34.85 -16.83
N GLU A 172 -6.65 35.29 -16.26
CA GLU A 172 -5.33 34.77 -16.60
C GLU A 172 -4.49 34.57 -15.34
N VAL A 173 -3.80 33.43 -15.26
CA VAL A 173 -2.74 33.13 -14.28
C VAL A 173 -1.43 33.09 -15.06
N GLN A 174 -0.53 34.03 -14.80
CA GLN A 174 0.76 34.18 -15.47
C GLN A 174 1.90 33.67 -14.59
N GLY A 175 3.09 33.46 -15.18
CA GLY A 175 4.32 33.12 -14.43
C GLY A 175 4.65 31.64 -14.39
N LEU A 176 4.14 30.88 -15.38
CA LEU A 176 4.36 29.45 -15.55
C LEU A 176 5.19 29.22 -16.83
N ASP A 177 5.68 28.00 -17.05
CA ASP A 177 6.32 27.60 -18.32
C ASP A 177 5.74 26.28 -18.85
N PHE A 178 4.64 26.36 -19.58
CA PHE A 178 3.98 25.18 -20.16
C PHE A 178 4.66 24.69 -21.45
N ASP A 179 5.52 25.50 -22.08
CA ASP A 179 6.24 25.11 -23.30
C ASP A 179 7.50 24.28 -22.97
N GLU A 180 8.24 24.62 -21.90
CA GLU A 180 9.31 23.75 -21.39
C GLU A 180 8.74 22.53 -20.65
N ARG A 181 7.78 22.73 -19.74
CA ARG A 181 7.35 21.68 -18.81
C ARG A 181 6.43 20.62 -19.45
N ARG A 182 5.66 21.00 -20.47
CA ARG A 182 4.62 20.18 -21.15
C ARG A 182 3.54 19.56 -20.25
N PHE A 183 3.55 19.86 -18.96
CA PHE A 183 2.56 19.47 -17.96
C PHE A 183 1.71 20.69 -17.59
N VAL A 184 0.39 20.54 -17.62
CA VAL A 184 -0.57 21.55 -17.19
C VAL A 184 -1.41 20.98 -16.05
N GLU A 185 -1.56 21.73 -14.97
CA GLU A 185 -2.53 21.50 -13.89
C GLU A 185 -3.29 22.80 -13.65
N ILE A 186 -4.63 22.79 -13.74
CA ILE A 186 -5.51 23.93 -13.51
C ILE A 186 -6.60 23.50 -12.52
N THR A 187 -6.59 24.07 -11.32
CA THR A 187 -7.63 23.89 -10.30
C THR A 187 -8.61 25.05 -10.35
N ILE A 188 -9.90 24.76 -10.49
CA ILE A 188 -10.99 25.73 -10.45
C ILE A 188 -11.78 25.52 -9.17
N GLU A 189 -11.80 26.57 -8.34
CA GLU A 189 -12.68 26.75 -7.18
C GLU A 189 -13.61 27.94 -7.49
N ASP A 190 -14.79 28.00 -6.86
CA ASP A 190 -15.66 29.18 -7.00
C ASP A 190 -14.93 30.46 -6.58
N GLY A 191 -14.78 31.39 -7.52
CA GLY A 191 -14.07 32.64 -7.31
C GLY A 191 -12.53 32.54 -7.33
N LYS A 192 -11.92 31.39 -7.64
CA LYS A 192 -10.45 31.21 -7.68
C LYS A 192 -9.98 30.21 -8.74
N MET A 193 -8.98 30.61 -9.52
CA MET A 193 -8.28 29.77 -10.47
C MET A 193 -6.82 29.64 -10.01
N THR A 194 -6.35 28.40 -9.87
CA THR A 194 -4.95 28.07 -9.57
C THR A 194 -4.39 27.31 -10.77
N ALA A 195 -3.16 27.59 -11.17
CA ALA A 195 -2.50 26.86 -12.25
C ALA A 195 -1.05 26.52 -11.89
N SER A 196 -0.58 25.36 -12.36
CA SER A 196 0.76 24.86 -12.12
C SER A 196 1.30 24.16 -13.36
N ASP A 197 2.58 24.40 -13.65
CA ASP A 197 3.37 23.67 -14.66
C ASP A 197 4.10 22.44 -14.05
N GLY A 198 3.72 22.06 -12.83
CA GLY A 198 4.32 20.99 -12.05
C GLY A 198 5.61 21.38 -11.31
N LEU A 199 6.13 22.60 -11.48
CA LEU A 199 7.24 23.16 -10.70
C LEU A 199 6.81 24.43 -9.96
N SER A 200 6.25 25.38 -10.70
CA SER A 200 5.65 26.62 -10.22
C SER A 200 4.15 26.42 -9.96
N THR A 201 3.55 27.21 -9.08
CA THR A 201 2.09 27.23 -8.86
C THR A 201 1.66 28.66 -8.55
N GLU A 202 0.77 29.19 -9.37
CA GLU A 202 0.27 30.56 -9.29
C GLU A 202 -1.26 30.57 -9.21
N SER A 203 -1.85 31.67 -8.71
CA SER A 203 -3.31 31.75 -8.59
C SER A 203 -3.87 33.17 -8.68
N VAL A 204 -5.12 33.26 -9.09
CA VAL A 204 -5.90 34.49 -9.16
C VAL A 204 -7.28 34.28 -8.55
N SER A 205 -7.80 35.30 -7.86
CA SER A 205 -9.15 35.29 -7.31
C SER A 205 -10.03 36.32 -8.01
N ASP A 206 -11.14 35.87 -8.57
CA ASP A 206 -12.12 36.73 -9.23
C ASP A 206 -13.51 36.10 -9.20
N GLY A 207 -14.52 36.84 -8.74
CA GLY A 207 -15.89 36.35 -8.57
C GLY A 207 -16.66 36.03 -9.85
N SER A 208 -16.05 36.08 -11.03
CA SER A 208 -16.60 35.51 -12.27
C SER A 208 -16.20 34.06 -12.54
N ILE A 209 -15.22 33.53 -11.79
CA ILE A 209 -14.75 32.15 -11.91
C ILE A 209 -15.82 31.23 -11.30
N ASP A 210 -16.29 30.29 -12.11
CA ASP A 210 -17.48 29.47 -11.87
C ASP A 210 -17.10 28.00 -12.06
N ALA A 211 -17.05 27.24 -10.96
CA ALA A 211 -16.56 25.86 -10.97
C ALA A 211 -17.65 24.87 -11.40
N ASP A 212 -18.89 25.07 -10.93
CA ASP A 212 -19.99 24.14 -11.12
C ASP A 212 -21.05 24.60 -12.15
N GLY A 213 -21.10 25.88 -12.54
CA GLY A 213 -22.18 26.46 -13.35
C GLY A 213 -22.09 26.19 -14.85
N VAL A 214 -20.94 25.72 -15.32
CA VAL A 214 -20.61 25.46 -16.73
C VAL A 214 -20.57 23.96 -17.02
N SER A 215 -20.94 23.59 -18.25
CA SER A 215 -20.65 22.25 -18.79
C SER A 215 -19.78 22.37 -20.04
N TYR A 216 -18.81 21.48 -20.17
CA TYR A 216 -17.84 21.40 -21.26
C TYR A 216 -18.11 20.18 -22.14
N GLN A 217 -17.90 20.31 -23.45
CA GLN A 217 -18.18 19.23 -24.42
C GLN A 217 -17.07 19.03 -25.46
N TYR A 218 -16.07 19.92 -25.53
CA TYR A 218 -15.05 19.90 -26.56
C TYR A 218 -13.63 20.04 -26.00
N LEU A 219 -12.67 19.42 -26.67
CA LEU A 219 -11.24 19.73 -26.57
C LEU A 219 -10.83 20.51 -27.83
N TYR A 220 -9.92 21.49 -27.70
CA TYR A 220 -9.41 22.31 -28.82
C TYR A 220 -10.46 23.14 -29.58
N ARG A 221 -11.64 23.33 -28.99
CA ARG A 221 -12.75 24.11 -29.56
C ARG A 221 -13.63 24.73 -28.47
N ASN A 222 -14.13 25.93 -28.71
CA ASN A 222 -15.15 26.62 -27.91
C ASN A 222 -16.20 27.27 -28.83
N GLY A 223 -17.44 26.77 -28.83
CA GLY A 223 -18.47 27.20 -29.78
C GLY A 223 -18.06 26.94 -31.23
N ASP A 224 -17.77 28.01 -31.98
CA ASP A 224 -17.25 27.95 -33.36
C ASP A 224 -15.76 28.34 -33.47
N ASP A 225 -15.10 28.65 -32.34
CA ASP A 225 -13.67 28.95 -32.28
C ASP A 225 -12.86 27.65 -32.10
N TYR A 226 -11.77 27.50 -32.85
CA TYR A 226 -10.87 26.34 -32.83
C TYR A 226 -9.45 26.80 -32.50
N SER A 227 -8.68 25.95 -31.81
CA SER A 227 -7.26 26.20 -31.51
C SER A 227 -6.36 25.09 -32.03
N SER A 228 -5.09 25.39 -32.27
CA SER A 228 -4.06 24.43 -32.70
C SER A 228 -3.07 24.10 -31.59
N GLY A 229 -2.49 22.90 -31.68
CA GLY A 229 -1.49 22.36 -30.76
C GLY A 229 -1.60 20.83 -30.67
N GLY A 230 -0.73 20.22 -29.88
CA GLY A 230 -0.66 18.77 -29.67
C GLY A 230 -1.07 18.35 -28.26
N LEU A 231 -1.97 17.38 -28.14
CA LEU A 231 -2.43 16.81 -26.88
C LEU A 231 -2.10 15.31 -26.81
N GLN A 232 -1.37 14.91 -25.78
CA GLN A 232 -1.05 13.50 -25.51
C GLN A 232 -2.11 12.87 -24.60
N SER A 233 -2.48 13.56 -23.51
CA SER A 233 -3.60 13.14 -22.65
C SER A 233 -4.15 14.32 -21.85
N LEU A 234 -5.39 14.18 -21.37
CA LEU A 234 -6.07 15.14 -20.51
C LEU A 234 -6.96 14.38 -19.52
N ALA A 235 -6.96 14.79 -18.25
CA ALA A 235 -7.92 14.33 -17.27
C ALA A 235 -8.66 15.49 -16.60
N LEU A 236 -9.90 15.19 -16.25
CA LEU A 236 -10.80 16.05 -15.49
C LEU A 236 -11.09 15.32 -14.17
N VAL A 237 -10.69 15.92 -13.05
CA VAL A 237 -10.92 15.40 -11.70
C VAL A 237 -11.95 16.26 -11.02
N ASP A 238 -13.11 15.70 -10.72
CA ASP A 238 -14.04 16.32 -9.78
C ASP A 238 -13.57 15.94 -8.36
N VAL A 239 -13.29 16.95 -7.53
CA VAL A 239 -12.75 16.76 -6.17
C VAL A 239 -13.85 16.27 -5.21
N SER A 240 -15.11 16.49 -5.55
CA SER A 240 -16.28 16.12 -4.76
C SER A 240 -16.88 14.76 -5.14
N ASP A 241 -16.78 14.35 -6.41
CA ASP A 241 -17.28 13.07 -6.92
C ASP A 241 -16.25 12.37 -7.84
N ALA A 242 -15.53 11.39 -7.30
CA ALA A 242 -14.56 10.61 -8.05
C ALA A 242 -15.17 9.87 -9.27
N GLU A 243 -16.46 9.51 -9.25
CA GLU A 243 -17.13 8.86 -10.39
C GLU A 243 -17.26 9.82 -11.58
N LYS A 244 -17.30 11.13 -11.33
CA LYS A 244 -17.27 12.16 -12.39
C LYS A 244 -15.88 12.39 -12.97
N SER A 245 -14.83 11.82 -12.38
CA SER A 245 -13.48 11.94 -12.92
C SER A 245 -13.28 11.08 -14.17
N ARG A 246 -12.48 11.58 -15.12
CA ARG A 246 -12.19 10.90 -16.39
C ARG A 246 -10.83 11.29 -16.94
N ALA A 247 -10.14 10.33 -17.56
CA ALA A 247 -8.96 10.58 -18.39
C ALA A 247 -9.29 10.29 -19.86
N ILE A 248 -8.68 11.06 -20.73
CA ILE A 248 -8.79 11.03 -22.18
C ILE A 248 -7.36 10.92 -22.71
N ARG A 249 -7.09 9.88 -23.49
CA ARG A 249 -5.81 9.65 -24.16
C ARG A 249 -6.03 9.34 -25.64
N PHE A 250 -4.94 9.40 -26.39
CA PHE A 250 -4.95 9.25 -27.83
C PHE A 250 -4.12 8.06 -28.29
N ASP A 251 -4.62 7.36 -29.30
CA ASP A 251 -4.03 6.16 -29.88
C ASP A 251 -4.25 6.22 -31.40
N ASP A 252 -3.21 6.00 -32.20
CA ASP A 252 -3.29 6.16 -33.66
C ASP A 252 -4.09 5.03 -34.33
N SER A 253 -4.25 3.90 -33.63
CA SER A 253 -5.01 2.72 -34.06
C SER A 253 -6.44 2.69 -33.50
N GLN A 254 -6.67 3.24 -32.31
CA GLN A 254 -7.98 3.23 -31.61
C GLN A 254 -8.69 4.59 -31.60
N GLY A 255 -8.00 5.69 -31.89
CA GLY A 255 -8.53 7.05 -31.88
C GLY A 255 -8.50 7.69 -30.49
N LEU A 256 -9.63 8.24 -30.05
CA LEU A 256 -9.80 8.80 -28.72
C LEU A 256 -10.26 7.70 -27.75
N ILE A 257 -9.50 7.49 -26.68
CA ILE A 257 -9.82 6.54 -25.61
C ILE A 257 -10.16 7.34 -24.35
N ALA A 258 -11.35 7.12 -23.81
CA ALA A 258 -11.77 7.69 -22.53
C ALA A 258 -11.89 6.60 -21.45
N GLN A 259 -11.51 6.92 -20.22
CA GLN A 259 -11.64 6.04 -19.06
C GLN A 259 -12.20 6.84 -17.88
N GLY A 260 -13.29 6.36 -17.28
CA GLY A 260 -14.17 7.09 -16.37
C GLY A 260 -15.54 6.41 -16.30
N ALA A 261 -16.48 6.89 -15.47
CA ALA A 261 -17.81 6.29 -15.33
C ALA A 261 -18.67 6.33 -16.62
N ASP A 262 -18.26 7.11 -17.63
CA ASP A 262 -18.95 7.32 -18.91
C ASP A 262 -18.14 6.82 -20.13
N ALA A 263 -17.15 5.93 -19.95
CA ALA A 263 -16.31 5.43 -21.05
C ALA A 263 -17.07 4.79 -22.23
N ASP A 264 -18.33 4.36 -22.01
CA ASP A 264 -19.24 3.84 -23.04
C ASP A 264 -19.97 4.92 -23.87
N GLN A 265 -19.76 6.22 -23.58
CA GLN A 265 -20.34 7.32 -24.35
C GLN A 265 -19.57 7.60 -25.66
N SER A 266 -20.21 8.26 -26.63
CA SER A 266 -19.56 8.57 -27.91
C SER A 266 -18.54 9.69 -27.74
N HIS A 267 -17.26 9.33 -27.77
CA HIS A 267 -16.14 10.23 -27.94
C HIS A 267 -15.58 10.10 -29.36
N SER A 268 -15.14 11.18 -29.98
CA SER A 268 -14.58 11.18 -31.33
C SER A 268 -13.63 12.35 -31.55
N ALA A 269 -12.48 12.04 -32.15
CA ALA A 269 -11.57 13.05 -32.68
C ALA A 269 -11.86 13.27 -34.17
N TYR A 270 -12.09 14.52 -34.56
CA TYR A 270 -12.40 14.92 -35.93
C TYR A 270 -11.22 15.70 -36.49
N GLY A 271 -10.79 15.37 -37.71
CA GLY A 271 -9.76 16.13 -38.44
C GLY A 271 -8.34 16.09 -37.85
N VAL A 272 -8.13 15.43 -36.71
CA VAL A 272 -6.81 15.32 -36.07
C VAL A 272 -5.81 14.55 -36.93
N SER A 273 -4.54 14.90 -36.79
CA SER A 273 -3.41 14.12 -37.30
C SER A 273 -2.60 13.55 -36.15
N TRP A 274 -1.99 12.38 -36.36
CA TRP A 274 -1.19 11.68 -35.36
C TRP A 274 0.30 11.95 -35.55
N GLN A 275 1.02 12.14 -34.45
CA GLN A 275 2.49 12.17 -34.42
C GLN A 275 3.00 11.17 -33.38
N ALA A 276 4.16 10.55 -33.67
CA ALA A 276 4.84 9.61 -32.80
C ALA A 276 6.07 10.28 -32.17
N ILE A 277 6.14 10.36 -30.84
CA ILE A 277 7.00 11.31 -30.11
C ILE A 277 7.55 10.70 -28.82
N ASP A 278 8.73 11.16 -28.38
CA ASP A 278 9.27 10.94 -27.03
C ASP A 278 8.45 11.69 -25.98
N THR A 279 8.37 11.16 -24.74
CA THR A 279 7.71 11.87 -23.64
C THR A 279 8.58 13.00 -23.11
N ASN A 280 8.33 14.22 -23.57
CA ASN A 280 8.93 15.45 -23.02
C ASN A 280 8.12 16.06 -21.86
N VAL A 281 7.12 15.35 -21.33
CA VAL A 281 6.36 15.79 -20.15
C VAL A 281 7.26 15.70 -18.93
N MET A 282 7.63 16.85 -18.39
CA MET A 282 8.46 16.88 -17.19
C MET A 282 7.62 16.50 -15.96
N THR A 283 8.13 15.53 -15.19
CA THR A 283 7.45 15.04 -13.99
C THR A 283 7.16 16.19 -12.99
N PRO A 284 5.97 16.25 -12.38
CA PRO A 284 5.60 17.29 -11.43
C PRO A 284 6.21 17.04 -10.05
N GLN A 285 6.63 18.09 -9.36
CA GLN A 285 7.09 18.01 -7.98
C GLN A 285 5.92 17.86 -7.01
N LEU A 286 6.08 16.93 -6.06
CA LEU A 286 5.17 16.74 -4.93
C LEU A 286 5.29 17.90 -3.93
N GLU A 287 4.20 18.24 -3.22
CA GLU A 287 4.17 19.36 -2.25
C GLU A 287 5.22 19.26 -1.13
N ALA A 288 5.64 18.05 -0.78
CA ALA A 288 6.68 17.77 0.21
C ALA A 288 7.80 16.95 -0.44
N ASN A 289 8.64 17.66 -1.18
CA ASN A 289 9.78 17.12 -1.94
C ASN A 289 11.10 17.07 -1.15
N SER A 290 11.07 17.36 0.17
CA SER A 290 12.22 17.30 1.06
C SER A 290 11.85 16.77 2.46
N GLN A 291 12.87 16.44 3.25
CA GLN A 291 12.71 16.04 4.65
C GLN A 291 11.98 17.13 5.46
N GLU A 292 12.40 18.38 5.34
CA GLU A 292 11.83 19.51 6.08
C GLU A 292 10.37 19.76 5.71
N ALA A 293 10.00 19.58 4.44
CA ALA A 293 8.63 19.74 3.98
C ALA A 293 7.72 18.61 4.49
N TRP A 294 8.22 17.37 4.52
CA TRP A 294 7.52 16.22 5.09
C TRP A 294 7.32 16.41 6.60
N ASP A 295 8.39 16.76 7.33
CA ASP A 295 8.38 16.99 8.78
C ASP A 295 7.46 18.16 9.17
N ALA A 296 7.57 19.32 8.51
CA ALA A 296 6.75 20.48 8.80
C ALA A 296 5.25 20.20 8.61
N LYS A 297 4.89 19.32 7.67
CA LYS A 297 3.53 18.86 7.45
C LYS A 297 3.12 17.84 8.53
N PHE A 298 3.97 16.87 8.85
CA PHE A 298 3.76 15.87 9.90
C PHE A 298 3.53 16.51 11.27
N GLU A 299 4.41 17.42 11.69
CA GLU A 299 4.31 18.17 12.96
C GLU A 299 3.05 19.04 13.00
N LYS A 300 2.66 19.65 11.87
CA LYS A 300 1.42 20.42 11.76
C LYS A 300 0.17 19.55 11.88
N THR A 301 0.19 18.31 11.37
CA THR A 301 -0.92 17.36 11.50
C THR A 301 -0.97 16.70 12.88
N TYR A 302 0.18 16.40 13.49
CA TYR A 302 0.32 15.66 14.75
C TYR A 302 1.11 16.44 15.83
N PRO A 303 0.66 17.64 16.24
CA PRO A 303 1.46 18.58 17.05
C PRO A 303 1.61 18.21 18.54
N THR A 304 0.99 17.12 19.01
CA THR A 304 0.92 16.77 20.44
C THR A 304 1.11 15.29 20.74
N VAL A 305 0.59 14.42 19.89
CA VAL A 305 0.68 12.96 20.04
C VAL A 305 0.95 12.38 18.66
N ARG A 306 2.06 11.63 18.51
CA ARG A 306 2.37 10.92 17.28
C ARG A 306 1.26 9.90 16.95
N PRO A 307 1.03 9.58 15.67
CA PRO A 307 -0.06 8.70 15.26
C PRO A 307 -0.16 7.40 16.06
N LEU A 308 -1.41 6.99 16.36
CA LEU A 308 -1.80 5.76 17.07
C LEU A 308 -1.40 5.60 18.55
N LEU A 309 -0.55 6.45 19.12
CA LEU A 309 -0.14 6.31 20.53
C LEU A 309 -1.26 6.58 21.55
N ASN A 310 -2.40 7.11 21.09
CA ASN A 310 -3.62 7.24 21.87
C ASN A 310 -4.60 6.06 21.71
N GLU A 311 -4.28 5.06 20.87
CA GLU A 311 -5.09 3.87 20.65
C GLU A 311 -4.87 2.87 21.79
N THR A 312 -5.93 2.54 22.54
CA THR A 312 -5.86 1.67 23.71
C THR A 312 -6.76 0.43 23.62
N VAL A 313 -7.54 0.28 22.54
CA VAL A 313 -8.29 -0.95 22.25
C VAL A 313 -7.56 -1.87 21.26
N GLY A 314 -6.24 -1.69 21.14
CA GLY A 314 -5.39 -2.48 20.25
C GLY A 314 -5.86 -2.38 18.80
N ASN A 315 -6.13 -3.53 18.19
CA ASN A 315 -6.62 -3.60 16.81
C ASN A 315 -8.14 -3.84 16.69
N ASP A 316 -8.92 -3.62 17.76
CA ASP A 316 -10.39 -3.79 17.74
C ASP A 316 -11.06 -2.96 16.61
N GLU A 317 -10.57 -1.74 16.39
CA GLU A 317 -10.93 -0.80 15.32
C GLU A 317 -10.05 -0.91 14.06
N ARG A 318 -9.25 -1.97 13.94
CA ARG A 318 -8.36 -2.27 12.79
C ARG A 318 -7.19 -1.29 12.61
N LYS A 319 -6.95 -0.37 13.54
CA LYS A 319 -5.98 0.72 13.33
C LYS A 319 -4.52 0.26 13.30
N PHE A 320 -4.12 -0.72 14.09
CA PHE A 320 -2.72 -1.19 14.10
C PHE A 320 -2.35 -1.85 12.78
N ALA A 321 -3.17 -2.77 12.28
CA ALA A 321 -2.90 -3.46 11.03
C ALA A 321 -3.09 -2.55 9.80
N TRP A 322 -4.09 -1.67 9.77
CA TRP A 322 -4.38 -0.84 8.58
C TRP A 322 -3.80 0.57 8.60
N GLN A 323 -3.30 1.07 9.73
CA GLN A 323 -2.61 2.38 9.82
C GLN A 323 -1.18 2.22 10.34
N GLY A 324 -0.97 1.38 11.35
CA GLY A 324 0.35 1.14 11.96
C GLY A 324 1.35 0.56 10.98
N HIS A 325 0.91 -0.37 10.13
CA HIS A 325 1.70 -0.89 8.99
C HIS A 325 2.34 0.23 8.15
N TYR A 326 1.52 1.18 7.67
CA TYR A 326 2.01 2.29 6.84
C TYR A 326 2.85 3.30 7.64
N TRP A 327 2.54 3.54 8.92
CA TRP A 327 3.36 4.44 9.74
C TRP A 327 4.76 3.90 10.01
N LEU A 328 4.87 2.64 10.43
CA LEU A 328 6.17 1.99 10.65
C LEU A 328 7.01 1.99 9.37
N ARG A 329 6.37 1.70 8.22
CA ARG A 329 7.03 1.78 6.91
C ARG A 329 7.46 3.20 6.54
N ALA A 330 6.59 4.20 6.72
CA ALA A 330 6.93 5.60 6.44
C ALA A 330 8.14 6.05 7.26
N TYR A 331 8.19 5.69 8.55
CA TYR A 331 9.30 6.03 9.43
C TYR A 331 10.60 5.33 9.04
N VAL A 332 10.57 4.01 8.79
CA VAL A 332 11.74 3.26 8.30
C VAL A 332 12.25 3.86 6.99
N ARG A 333 11.36 4.17 6.05
CA ARG A 333 11.72 4.73 4.75
C ARG A 333 12.32 6.14 4.84
N MET A 334 11.81 6.99 5.73
CA MET A 334 12.42 8.30 6.01
C MET A 334 13.78 8.17 6.71
N ALA A 335 13.98 7.15 7.55
CA ALA A 335 15.29 6.84 8.14
C ALA A 335 16.31 6.37 7.08
N GLU A 336 15.90 5.45 6.19
CA GLU A 336 16.70 5.00 5.03
C GLU A 336 17.10 6.18 4.12
N THR A 337 16.17 7.11 3.88
CA THR A 337 16.40 8.24 2.96
C THR A 337 17.38 9.28 3.52
N TYR A 338 17.24 9.65 4.80
CA TYR A 338 17.91 10.82 5.37
C TYR A 338 18.89 10.53 6.50
N GLY A 339 18.95 9.28 6.99
CA GLY A 339 19.81 8.88 8.12
C GLY A 339 19.42 9.50 9.48
N ASP A 340 18.31 10.23 9.56
CA ASP A 340 17.84 10.87 10.78
C ASP A 340 17.22 9.83 11.72
N THR A 341 17.88 9.59 12.85
CA THR A 341 17.49 8.55 13.81
C THR A 341 16.11 8.79 14.41
N LYS A 342 15.59 10.03 14.41
CA LYS A 342 14.29 10.34 15.03
C LYS A 342 13.17 9.46 14.50
N TYR A 343 13.20 9.08 13.22
CA TYR A 343 12.16 8.23 12.65
C TYR A 343 12.20 6.81 13.22
N ILE A 344 13.38 6.30 13.58
CA ILE A 344 13.49 5.01 14.29
C ILE A 344 13.01 5.15 15.74
N ASP A 345 13.27 6.28 16.42
CA ASP A 345 12.65 6.56 17.72
C ASP A 345 11.11 6.50 17.62
N TYR A 346 10.53 7.04 16.53
CA TYR A 346 9.08 7.05 16.29
C TYR A 346 8.54 5.64 15.98
N ALA A 347 9.32 4.84 15.23
CA ALA A 347 8.97 3.46 14.87
C ALA A 347 9.03 2.51 16.07
N VAL A 348 10.07 2.62 16.91
CA VAL A 348 10.24 1.83 18.14
C VAL A 348 9.14 2.15 19.14
N GLU A 349 8.83 3.43 19.38
CA GLU A 349 7.74 3.81 20.29
C GLU A 349 6.37 3.27 19.82
N LEU A 350 6.10 3.32 18.51
CA LEU A 350 4.87 2.77 17.95
C LEU A 350 4.85 1.23 18.04
N ALA A 351 5.96 0.54 17.80
CA ALA A 351 6.06 -0.92 17.92
C ALA A 351 5.88 -1.39 19.39
N ASP A 352 6.53 -0.73 20.35
CA ASP A 352 6.35 -0.95 21.79
C ASP A 352 4.87 -0.78 22.19
N HIS A 353 4.25 0.30 21.74
CA HIS A 353 2.83 0.57 21.98
C HIS A 353 1.93 -0.52 21.37
N MET A 354 2.21 -0.96 20.15
CA MET A 354 1.44 -2.02 19.48
C MET A 354 1.53 -3.35 20.25
N PHE A 355 2.73 -3.80 20.63
CA PHE A 355 2.90 -5.01 21.45
C PHE A 355 2.22 -4.90 22.83
N ASN A 356 2.29 -3.73 23.47
CA ASN A 356 1.62 -3.48 24.74
C ASN A 356 0.08 -3.59 24.65
N TYR A 357 -0.52 -3.48 23.47
CA TYR A 357 -1.97 -3.61 23.25
C TYR A 357 -2.38 -4.86 22.42
N THR A 358 -1.57 -5.93 22.48
CA THR A 358 -2.00 -7.30 22.13
C THR A 358 -3.16 -7.77 23.01
N ASP A 359 -3.91 -8.78 22.53
CA ASP A 359 -5.04 -9.36 23.27
C ASP A 359 -4.62 -9.93 24.62
N GLU A 360 -3.50 -10.66 24.67
CA GLU A 360 -2.93 -11.21 25.89
C GLU A 360 -2.59 -10.10 26.91
N LYS A 361 -1.90 -9.03 26.50
CA LYS A 361 -1.53 -7.92 27.39
C LYS A 361 -2.75 -7.14 27.89
N ARG A 362 -3.79 -6.99 27.07
CA ARG A 362 -5.07 -6.39 27.48
C ARG A 362 -5.83 -7.28 28.48
N VAL A 363 -5.73 -8.60 28.36
CA VAL A 363 -6.29 -9.55 29.35
C VAL A 363 -5.49 -9.53 30.65
N GLU A 364 -4.15 -9.51 30.60
CA GLU A 364 -3.29 -9.38 31.80
C GLU A 364 -3.64 -8.13 32.63
N ARG A 365 -3.96 -7.01 31.97
CA ARG A 365 -4.38 -5.76 32.62
C ARG A 365 -5.87 -5.70 32.99
N GLY A 366 -6.67 -6.70 32.61
CA GLY A 366 -8.12 -6.72 32.85
C GLY A 366 -8.93 -5.74 31.97
N GLU A 367 -8.33 -5.19 30.92
CA GLU A 367 -8.96 -4.31 29.92
C GLU A 367 -9.83 -5.11 28.94
N LEU A 368 -9.52 -6.40 28.77
CA LEU A 368 -10.18 -7.32 27.86
C LEU A 368 -10.64 -8.58 28.59
N ASN A 369 -11.81 -9.10 28.20
CA ASN A 369 -12.37 -10.35 28.72
C ASN A 369 -12.84 -11.22 27.55
N ILE A 370 -12.02 -12.20 27.17
CA ILE A 370 -12.26 -13.11 26.04
C ILE A 370 -13.45 -14.05 26.29
N PHE A 371 -13.75 -14.44 27.54
CA PHE A 371 -14.95 -15.24 27.83
C PHE A 371 -16.26 -14.50 27.46
N ASN A 372 -16.32 -13.20 27.73
CA ASN A 372 -17.47 -12.36 27.40
C ASN A 372 -17.42 -11.81 25.96
N GLN A 373 -16.27 -11.90 25.30
CA GLN A 373 -16.00 -11.38 23.97
C GLN A 373 -15.17 -12.39 23.15
N PRO A 374 -15.72 -13.60 22.91
CA PRO A 374 -14.96 -14.70 22.33
C PRO A 374 -14.61 -14.46 20.86
N TYR A 375 -13.59 -15.17 20.40
CA TYR A 375 -13.33 -15.29 18.96
C TYR A 375 -14.46 -16.08 18.30
N VAL A 376 -14.87 -15.62 17.12
CA VAL A 376 -15.92 -16.23 16.30
C VAL A 376 -15.45 -16.30 14.86
N GLU A 377 -15.87 -17.36 14.17
CA GLU A 377 -15.62 -17.63 12.75
C GLU A 377 -14.14 -17.85 12.34
N GLN A 378 -13.19 -17.04 12.79
CA GLN A 378 -11.75 -17.15 12.51
C GLN A 378 -10.89 -16.81 13.74
N ALA A 379 -10.10 -17.77 14.19
CA ALA A 379 -8.94 -17.60 15.07
C ALA A 379 -8.10 -18.88 14.92
N PRO A 380 -6.81 -18.88 15.30
CA PRO A 380 -6.00 -20.09 15.24
C PRO A 380 -6.63 -21.18 16.12
N LYS A 381 -6.58 -22.44 15.67
CA LYS A 381 -7.53 -23.48 16.10
C LYS A 381 -7.54 -23.71 17.62
N LEU A 382 -6.37 -23.61 18.25
CA LEU A 382 -6.21 -23.70 19.71
C LEU A 382 -7.13 -22.71 20.46
N TYR A 383 -7.25 -21.48 19.99
CA TYR A 383 -8.01 -20.40 20.65
C TYR A 383 -9.51 -20.46 20.37
N LEU A 384 -9.93 -21.00 19.21
CA LEU A 384 -11.34 -21.36 18.98
C LEU A 384 -11.78 -22.50 19.90
N ASN A 385 -10.93 -23.52 20.07
CA ASN A 385 -11.21 -24.69 20.89
C ASN A 385 -11.03 -24.46 22.41
N THR A 386 -10.43 -23.34 22.83
CA THR A 386 -10.13 -23.04 24.24
C THR A 386 -10.78 -21.72 24.68
N PRO A 387 -12.07 -21.73 25.07
CA PRO A 387 -12.77 -20.52 25.49
C PRO A 387 -12.03 -19.74 26.57
N GLY A 388 -11.87 -18.43 26.35
CA GLY A 388 -11.23 -17.52 27.29
C GLY A 388 -9.71 -17.40 27.21
N LEU A 389 -9.03 -18.25 26.43
CA LEU A 389 -7.60 -18.12 26.16
C LEU A 389 -7.36 -16.96 25.18
N PRO A 390 -6.61 -15.89 25.53
CA PRO A 390 -6.29 -14.83 24.58
C PRO A 390 -5.29 -15.30 23.51
N VAL A 391 -5.42 -14.78 22.28
CA VAL A 391 -4.34 -14.87 21.30
C VAL A 391 -3.18 -13.96 21.75
N PRO A 392 -1.93 -14.29 21.42
CA PRO A 392 -0.79 -13.40 21.67
C PRO A 392 -0.72 -12.23 20.69
N GLY A 393 -1.39 -12.33 19.54
CA GLY A 393 -1.48 -11.26 18.54
C GLY A 393 -2.61 -10.29 18.84
N TRP A 394 -3.25 -9.78 17.78
CA TRP A 394 -4.29 -8.75 17.89
C TRP A 394 -5.59 -9.21 17.22
N ARG A 395 -6.71 -9.13 17.93
CA ARG A 395 -8.03 -9.33 17.33
C ARG A 395 -8.51 -8.10 16.57
N ARG A 396 -9.59 -8.27 15.82
CA ARG A 396 -10.42 -7.19 15.28
C ARG A 396 -11.89 -7.55 15.23
N SER A 397 -12.74 -6.52 15.15
CA SER A 397 -14.19 -6.68 15.02
C SER A 397 -14.62 -7.28 13.67
N TYR A 398 -15.50 -8.29 13.71
CA TYR A 398 -16.09 -8.94 12.54
C TYR A 398 -17.45 -9.57 12.85
N ASN A 399 -18.46 -9.37 11.99
CA ASN A 399 -19.83 -9.93 12.12
C ASN A 399 -20.50 -9.82 13.51
N GLY A 400 -20.16 -8.79 14.29
CA GLY A 400 -20.68 -8.61 15.65
C GLY A 400 -19.95 -9.39 16.75
N GLY A 401 -18.88 -10.11 16.40
CA GLY A 401 -17.92 -10.70 17.32
C GLY A 401 -16.48 -10.30 16.95
N TRP A 402 -15.53 -11.17 17.30
CA TRP A 402 -14.09 -10.90 17.22
C TRP A 402 -13.37 -11.99 16.44
N ARG A 403 -12.33 -11.63 15.70
CA ARG A 403 -11.46 -12.60 15.03
C ARG A 403 -10.00 -12.19 15.07
N ASN A 404 -9.13 -13.18 14.97
CA ASN A 404 -7.69 -13.03 14.75
C ASN A 404 -7.33 -13.88 13.53
N GLU A 405 -6.53 -13.36 12.61
CA GLU A 405 -6.32 -13.95 11.28
C GLU A 405 -4.87 -13.72 10.87
N ALA A 406 -4.32 -14.61 10.03
CA ALA A 406 -2.99 -14.47 9.43
C ALA A 406 -2.77 -13.08 8.80
N LEU A 407 -3.78 -12.54 8.08
CA LEU A 407 -3.77 -11.17 7.57
C LEU A 407 -3.59 -10.11 8.67
N THR A 408 -4.28 -10.27 9.81
CA THR A 408 -4.36 -9.23 10.83
C THR A 408 -3.05 -9.11 11.59
N ASP A 409 -2.49 -10.23 12.01
CA ASP A 409 -1.16 -10.24 12.63
C ASP A 409 -0.07 -10.02 11.58
N GLY A 410 -0.22 -10.56 10.37
CA GLY A 410 0.71 -10.37 9.25
C GLY A 410 0.91 -8.93 8.85
N MET A 411 -0.15 -8.12 8.73
CA MET A 411 -0.04 -6.68 8.45
C MET A 411 0.76 -5.94 9.55
N ILE A 412 0.54 -6.28 10.82
CA ILE A 412 1.24 -5.69 11.97
C ILE A 412 2.70 -6.12 11.99
N LEU A 413 2.95 -7.42 11.91
CA LEU A 413 4.29 -8.00 11.94
C LEU A 413 5.13 -7.61 10.71
N ASN A 414 4.54 -7.43 9.52
CA ASN A 414 5.25 -6.91 8.34
C ASN A 414 5.83 -5.50 8.63
N GLY A 415 5.01 -4.61 9.21
CA GLY A 415 5.47 -3.28 9.62
C GLY A 415 6.56 -3.36 10.69
N ILE A 416 6.36 -4.14 11.75
CA ILE A 416 7.30 -4.27 12.89
C ILE A 416 8.62 -4.92 12.46
N MET A 417 8.58 -5.98 11.65
CA MET A 417 9.77 -6.71 11.24
C MET A 417 10.66 -5.91 10.29
N ARG A 418 10.11 -4.95 9.54
CA ARG A 418 10.91 -3.95 8.80
C ARG A 418 11.66 -2.99 9.72
N VAL A 419 11.10 -2.65 10.89
CA VAL A 419 11.81 -1.87 11.92
C VAL A 419 12.95 -2.70 12.53
N VAL A 420 12.69 -3.98 12.82
CA VAL A 420 13.73 -4.93 13.27
C VAL A 420 14.85 -5.03 12.24
N ASP A 421 14.51 -5.20 10.96
CA ASP A 421 15.47 -5.31 9.86
C ASP A 421 16.37 -4.08 9.78
N TYR A 422 15.79 -2.88 9.80
CA TYR A 422 16.56 -1.64 9.83
C TYR A 422 17.49 -1.54 11.05
N ILE A 423 16.98 -1.83 12.27
CA ILE A 423 17.77 -1.79 13.52
C ILE A 423 18.96 -2.75 13.46
N LYS A 424 18.73 -3.97 12.95
CA LYS A 424 19.73 -5.04 12.89
C LYS A 424 20.76 -4.78 11.79
N ALA A 425 20.32 -4.46 10.58
CA ALA A 425 21.20 -4.15 9.44
C ALA A 425 22.13 -2.96 9.71
N HIS A 426 21.62 -1.90 10.37
CA HIS A 426 22.40 -0.71 10.72
C HIS A 426 23.12 -0.81 12.08
N ASN A 427 23.05 -1.96 12.75
CA ASN A 427 23.67 -2.21 14.06
C ASN A 427 23.35 -1.11 15.10
N LEU A 428 22.07 -0.71 15.20
CA LEU A 428 21.64 0.35 16.13
C LEU A 428 21.65 -0.16 17.57
N THR A 429 22.80 -0.05 18.23
CA THR A 429 23.07 -0.67 19.54
C THR A 429 22.05 -0.31 20.63
N GLN A 430 21.48 0.90 20.60
CA GLN A 430 20.46 1.35 21.55
C GLN A 430 19.10 0.62 21.44
N TYR A 431 18.82 -0.05 20.31
CA TYR A 431 17.55 -0.74 20.02
C TYR A 431 17.68 -2.26 19.85
N GLN A 432 18.88 -2.82 20.03
CA GLN A 432 19.10 -4.26 19.85
C GLN A 432 18.21 -5.12 20.76
N ALA A 433 18.05 -4.73 22.02
CA ALA A 433 17.22 -5.45 22.99
C ALA A 433 15.71 -5.38 22.66
N GLN A 434 15.24 -4.23 22.15
CA GLN A 434 13.87 -4.10 21.64
C GLN A 434 13.67 -4.99 20.41
N ALA A 435 14.61 -4.97 19.45
CA ALA A 435 14.54 -5.80 18.26
C ALA A 435 14.52 -7.31 18.60
N ASP A 436 15.34 -7.77 19.55
CA ASP A 436 15.32 -9.16 20.05
C ASP A 436 13.96 -9.50 20.70
N SER A 437 13.40 -8.60 21.50
CA SER A 437 12.08 -8.76 22.12
C SER A 437 10.94 -8.78 21.08
N TYR A 438 11.06 -8.01 20.01
CA TYR A 438 10.09 -8.01 18.91
C TYR A 438 10.16 -9.33 18.12
N ILE A 439 11.36 -9.84 17.85
CA ILE A 439 11.58 -11.14 17.20
C ILE A 439 10.92 -12.26 18.03
N GLU A 440 11.18 -12.33 19.34
CA GLU A 440 10.61 -13.38 20.21
C GLU A 440 9.07 -13.37 20.18
N GLN A 441 8.46 -12.18 20.32
CA GLN A 441 7.02 -12.02 20.28
C GLN A 441 6.43 -12.33 18.90
N ALA A 442 7.09 -11.87 17.82
CA ALA A 442 6.67 -12.10 16.45
C ALA A 442 6.75 -13.59 16.05
N LEU A 443 7.81 -14.32 16.44
CA LEU A 443 7.91 -15.78 16.27
C LEU A 443 6.74 -16.50 16.94
N ARG A 444 6.40 -16.11 18.18
CA ARG A 444 5.28 -16.71 18.92
C ARG A 444 3.94 -16.41 18.25
N ILE A 445 3.72 -15.19 17.78
CA ILE A 445 2.47 -14.78 17.12
C ILE A 445 2.33 -15.49 15.77
N ALA A 446 3.35 -15.45 14.91
CA ALA A 446 3.33 -16.09 13.60
C ALA A 446 3.03 -17.59 13.68
N ARG A 447 3.71 -18.31 14.58
CA ARG A 447 3.50 -19.75 14.78
C ARG A 447 2.14 -20.12 15.39
N THR A 448 1.33 -19.19 15.90
CA THR A 448 -0.06 -19.52 16.26
C THR A 448 -0.88 -19.95 15.04
N HIS A 449 -0.63 -19.32 13.89
CA HIS A 449 -1.33 -19.59 12.64
C HIS A 449 -0.92 -20.91 11.99
N ASP A 450 0.10 -21.62 12.49
CA ASP A 450 0.50 -22.94 11.94
C ASP A 450 -0.65 -23.95 11.88
N SER A 451 -1.63 -23.83 12.79
CA SER A 451 -2.87 -24.63 12.76
C SER A 451 -3.78 -24.40 11.54
N SER A 452 -3.52 -23.37 10.73
CA SER A 452 -4.22 -23.05 9.49
C SER A 452 -3.36 -23.08 8.22
N PHE A 453 -2.06 -23.37 8.32
CA PHE A 453 -1.21 -23.65 7.15
C PHE A 453 -1.34 -25.11 6.72
N SER A 454 -1.40 -25.37 5.41
CA SER A 454 -1.37 -26.74 4.88
C SER A 454 -0.78 -26.81 3.47
N THR A 455 -0.09 -27.93 3.19
CA THR A 455 0.40 -28.36 1.87
C THR A 455 -0.40 -29.53 1.29
N THR A 456 -1.37 -30.07 2.04
CA THR A 456 -2.16 -31.25 1.65
C THR A 456 -3.65 -30.96 1.48
N LYS A 457 -4.14 -29.84 2.04
CA LYS A 457 -5.56 -29.46 2.03
C LYS A 457 -6.13 -29.25 0.63
N ASN A 458 -5.30 -28.74 -0.29
CA ASN A 458 -5.63 -28.53 -1.69
C ASN A 458 -4.44 -28.99 -2.55
N GLY A 459 -4.53 -30.16 -3.16
CA GLY A 459 -3.45 -30.75 -3.96
C GLY A 459 -3.18 -30.08 -5.31
N ALA A 460 -3.79 -28.92 -5.59
CA ALA A 460 -3.51 -28.10 -6.77
C ALA A 460 -2.53 -26.94 -6.50
N ILE A 461 -2.10 -26.74 -5.24
CA ILE A 461 -1.22 -25.63 -4.83
C ILE A 461 -0.09 -26.16 -3.92
N GLN A 462 1.04 -25.45 -3.86
CA GLN A 462 2.22 -25.89 -3.10
C GLN A 462 2.00 -25.82 -1.57
N GLY A 463 1.50 -24.68 -1.09
CA GLY A 463 1.16 -24.48 0.32
C GLY A 463 0.48 -23.13 0.54
N SER A 464 -0.41 -23.05 1.53
CA SER A 464 -1.14 -21.82 1.86
C SER A 464 -1.69 -21.88 3.28
N TYR A 465 -1.98 -20.72 3.85
CA TYR A 465 -2.96 -20.58 4.92
C TYR A 465 -4.37 -20.81 4.36
N PHE A 466 -5.26 -21.36 5.18
CA PHE A 466 -6.67 -21.63 4.85
C PHE A 466 -7.59 -20.98 5.88
N TYR A 467 -8.85 -20.72 5.50
CA TYR A 467 -9.87 -20.35 6.47
C TYR A 467 -10.12 -21.49 7.47
N VAL A 468 -10.07 -21.19 8.76
CA VAL A 468 -10.31 -22.18 9.82
C VAL A 468 -11.79 -22.54 9.85
N ASN A 469 -12.09 -23.84 9.90
CA ASN A 469 -13.44 -24.34 10.08
C ASN A 469 -13.84 -24.28 11.56
N TYR A 470 -14.49 -23.20 11.95
CA TYR A 470 -15.04 -22.96 13.29
C TYR A 470 -16.24 -23.87 13.65
N LYS A 471 -16.70 -24.76 12.76
CA LYS A 471 -17.86 -25.64 12.97
C LYS A 471 -17.51 -27.02 13.53
N ASN A 472 -16.21 -27.32 13.67
CA ASN A 472 -15.69 -28.52 14.32
C ASN A 472 -14.48 -28.15 15.20
N GLU A 473 -14.00 -29.12 15.98
CA GLU A 473 -12.81 -28.97 16.84
C GLU A 473 -11.53 -29.55 16.20
N ASP A 474 -11.65 -30.23 15.05
CA ASP A 474 -10.55 -30.94 14.39
C ASP A 474 -9.34 -30.03 14.09
N PHE A 475 -8.13 -30.56 14.25
CA PHE A 475 -6.86 -29.94 13.82
C PHE A 475 -6.41 -30.48 12.46
N GLY A 476 -5.45 -29.79 11.82
CA GLY A 476 -4.97 -30.12 10.47
C GLY A 476 -6.09 -29.97 9.42
N ASP A 477 -5.97 -30.66 8.28
CA ASP A 477 -6.88 -30.48 7.13
C ASP A 477 -8.37 -30.67 7.45
N GLY A 478 -8.74 -31.52 8.43
CA GLY A 478 -10.13 -31.65 8.87
C GLY A 478 -10.68 -30.38 9.52
N GLY A 479 -9.81 -29.58 10.13
CA GLY A 479 -10.10 -28.30 10.77
C GLY A 479 -10.19 -27.09 9.84
N LEU A 480 -10.05 -27.28 8.51
CA LEU A 480 -9.93 -26.19 7.53
C LEU A 480 -11.06 -26.24 6.48
N PHE A 481 -11.45 -25.08 5.95
CA PHE A 481 -12.27 -25.00 4.74
C PHE A 481 -11.43 -25.31 3.48
N SER A 482 -12.09 -25.58 2.35
CA SER A 482 -11.44 -26.00 1.10
C SER A 482 -10.59 -24.93 0.43
N ASN A 483 -10.97 -23.67 0.57
CA ASN A 483 -10.37 -22.58 -0.19
C ASN A 483 -9.17 -22.02 0.58
N PRO A 484 -8.02 -21.80 -0.08
CA PRO A 484 -6.89 -21.09 0.51
C PRO A 484 -7.30 -19.65 0.85
N LEU A 485 -6.55 -18.97 1.70
CA LEU A 485 -6.68 -17.53 1.87
C LEU A 485 -6.30 -16.79 0.56
N PRO A 486 -6.82 -15.57 0.34
CA PRO A 486 -6.32 -14.62 -0.66
C PRO A 486 -4.79 -14.46 -0.64
N TYR A 487 -4.19 -14.05 -1.76
CA TYR A 487 -2.72 -13.96 -1.88
C TYR A 487 -2.12 -12.98 -0.85
N ASN A 488 -2.56 -11.72 -0.87
CA ASN A 488 -2.22 -10.69 0.12
C ASN A 488 -2.40 -11.14 1.59
N HIS A 489 -3.41 -11.94 1.91
CA HIS A 489 -3.62 -12.47 3.27
C HIS A 489 -2.54 -13.50 3.68
N ASN A 490 -2.00 -14.28 2.74
CA ASN A 490 -0.84 -15.15 2.96
C ASN A 490 0.45 -14.32 3.03
N MET A 491 0.63 -13.47 2.02
CA MET A 491 1.86 -12.72 1.73
C MET A 491 2.21 -11.69 2.80
N THR A 492 1.22 -11.06 3.43
CA THR A 492 1.45 -10.16 4.56
C THR A 492 2.16 -10.84 5.73
N LEU A 493 1.74 -12.05 6.11
CA LEU A 493 2.41 -12.83 7.14
C LEU A 493 3.73 -13.45 6.63
N ALA A 494 3.77 -13.92 5.38
CA ALA A 494 4.99 -14.45 4.76
C ALA A 494 6.11 -13.40 4.66
N THR A 495 5.79 -12.13 4.45
CA THR A 495 6.76 -11.01 4.49
C THR A 495 7.43 -10.93 5.87
N ALA A 496 6.65 -11.05 6.95
CA ALA A 496 7.21 -11.09 8.30
C ALA A 496 8.06 -12.36 8.53
N MET A 497 7.67 -13.50 7.96
CA MET A 497 8.41 -14.77 8.06
C MET A 497 9.80 -14.69 7.45
N ILE A 498 9.97 -14.00 6.32
CA ILE A 498 11.27 -13.79 5.67
C ILE A 498 12.23 -13.04 6.63
N TYR A 499 11.78 -11.95 7.24
CA TYR A 499 12.60 -11.22 8.22
C TYR A 499 12.83 -11.98 9.54
N LEU A 500 11.87 -12.82 9.97
CA LEU A 500 12.04 -13.69 11.13
C LEU A 500 13.07 -14.79 10.88
N ASP A 501 13.12 -15.33 9.67
CA ASP A 501 14.18 -16.24 9.23
C ASP A 501 15.55 -15.55 9.26
N LYS A 502 15.67 -14.43 8.53
CA LYS A 502 16.88 -13.60 8.41
C LYS A 502 17.55 -13.27 9.75
N TRP A 503 16.77 -12.96 10.78
CA TRP A 503 17.29 -12.51 12.08
C TRP A 503 17.20 -13.52 13.23
N ALA A 504 16.57 -14.69 13.02
CA ALA A 504 16.40 -15.70 14.07
C ALA A 504 16.55 -17.17 13.63
N ASP A 505 17.06 -17.43 12.42
CA ASP A 505 17.26 -18.80 11.86
C ASP A 505 15.96 -19.62 11.87
N ALA A 506 14.84 -18.95 11.58
CA ALA A 506 13.50 -19.51 11.60
C ALA A 506 13.14 -20.23 10.28
N GLY A 507 13.97 -21.19 9.87
CA GLY A 507 13.85 -21.87 8.57
C GLY A 507 12.51 -22.59 8.32
N ASP A 508 11.74 -22.92 9.37
CA ASP A 508 10.36 -23.43 9.21
C ASP A 508 9.39 -22.36 8.66
N LEU A 509 9.66 -21.09 8.94
CA LEU A 509 8.92 -19.94 8.45
C LEU A 509 9.38 -19.55 7.04
N ARG A 510 10.68 -19.64 6.74
CA ARG A 510 11.23 -19.51 5.38
C ARG A 510 10.58 -20.48 4.41
N ALA A 511 10.55 -21.77 4.77
CA ALA A 511 9.92 -22.80 3.94
C ALA A 511 8.41 -22.56 3.70
N LYS A 512 7.69 -21.97 4.67
CA LYS A 512 6.29 -21.56 4.47
C LYS A 512 6.19 -20.37 3.49
N ALA A 513 7.11 -19.41 3.58
CA ALA A 513 7.18 -18.28 2.65
C ALA A 513 7.52 -18.72 1.21
N ASP A 514 8.48 -19.65 1.04
CA ASP A 514 8.83 -20.23 -0.26
C ASP A 514 7.63 -20.96 -0.90
N LEU A 515 6.85 -21.71 -0.11
CA LEU A 515 5.64 -22.39 -0.59
C LEU A 515 4.51 -21.41 -0.97
N ILE A 516 4.40 -20.28 -0.28
CA ILE A 516 3.45 -19.20 -0.61
C ILE A 516 3.88 -18.46 -1.89
N LEU A 517 5.18 -18.20 -2.05
CA LEU A 517 5.76 -17.66 -3.27
C LEU A 517 5.48 -18.57 -4.46
N GLY A 518 5.81 -19.86 -4.35
CA GLY A 518 5.56 -20.87 -5.37
C GLY A 518 4.07 -20.98 -5.74
N PHE A 519 3.17 -20.99 -4.74
CA PHE A 519 1.72 -20.95 -4.97
C PHE A 519 1.31 -19.73 -5.82
N TYR A 520 1.83 -18.54 -5.56
CA TYR A 520 1.51 -17.36 -6.36
C TYR A 520 2.11 -17.41 -7.77
N THR A 521 3.41 -17.71 -7.89
CA THR A 521 4.11 -17.72 -9.19
C THR A 521 3.60 -18.80 -10.13
N ASP A 522 3.08 -19.92 -9.60
CA ASP A 522 2.43 -20.98 -10.39
C ASP A 522 1.05 -20.56 -10.95
N ASN A 523 0.43 -19.50 -10.40
CA ASN A 523 -0.96 -19.13 -10.67
C ASN A 523 -1.15 -17.68 -11.18
N ILE A 524 -0.07 -16.93 -11.38
CA ILE A 524 -0.11 -15.63 -12.07
C ILE A 524 -0.27 -15.83 -13.59
N ASN A 525 -1.13 -15.04 -14.22
CA ASN A 525 -1.53 -15.22 -15.62
C ASN A 525 -0.66 -14.36 -16.55
N TYR A 526 0.48 -14.90 -16.98
CA TYR A 526 1.39 -14.25 -17.94
C TYR A 526 0.77 -14.10 -19.34
N GLN A 527 0.82 -12.87 -19.88
CA GLN A 527 0.32 -12.50 -21.20
C GLN A 527 1.43 -12.50 -22.26
N ALA A 528 1.04 -12.66 -23.52
CA ALA A 528 1.97 -12.68 -24.66
C ALA A 528 2.67 -11.32 -24.92
N ASP A 529 2.15 -10.22 -24.38
CA ASP A 529 2.80 -8.90 -24.40
C ASP A 529 3.80 -8.71 -23.25
N GLY A 530 3.95 -9.69 -22.35
CA GLY A 530 4.85 -9.63 -21.19
C GLY A 530 4.24 -9.00 -19.94
N THR A 531 2.96 -8.64 -19.97
CA THR A 531 2.19 -8.24 -18.77
C THR A 531 1.60 -9.46 -18.06
N CYS A 532 1.07 -9.30 -16.86
CA CYS A 532 0.36 -10.33 -16.09
C CYS A 532 -0.86 -9.78 -15.36
N SER A 533 -1.82 -10.66 -15.08
CA SER A 533 -2.93 -10.43 -14.17
C SER A 533 -3.06 -11.60 -13.17
N TRP A 534 -3.79 -11.39 -12.08
CA TRP A 534 -4.10 -12.44 -11.11
C TRP A 534 -5.41 -12.14 -10.37
N ASP A 535 -6.05 -13.20 -9.90
CA ASP A 535 -7.22 -13.08 -9.02
C ASP A 535 -6.80 -12.75 -7.58
N TYR A 536 -7.66 -12.00 -6.87
CA TYR A 536 -7.56 -11.78 -5.42
C TYR A 536 -7.42 -13.08 -4.62
N GLN A 537 -8.06 -14.15 -5.09
CA GLN A 537 -8.05 -15.46 -4.44
C GLN A 537 -8.14 -16.57 -5.48
N TYR A 538 -7.25 -17.56 -5.36
CA TYR A 538 -7.29 -18.78 -6.17
C TYR A 538 -8.67 -19.47 -6.13
N SER A 539 -9.23 -19.74 -7.32
CA SER A 539 -10.48 -20.47 -7.52
C SER A 539 -10.31 -21.49 -8.64
N SER A 540 -10.55 -22.77 -8.35
CA SER A 540 -10.42 -23.86 -9.34
C SER A 540 -11.43 -23.82 -10.50
N ASN A 541 -12.37 -22.87 -10.48
CA ASN A 541 -13.54 -22.83 -11.36
C ASN A 541 -13.58 -21.57 -12.26
N ASP A 542 -12.49 -20.80 -12.34
CA ASP A 542 -12.33 -19.70 -13.30
C ASP A 542 -13.42 -18.60 -13.23
N THR A 543 -13.81 -18.27 -11.98
CA THR A 543 -14.72 -17.16 -11.65
C THR A 543 -14.13 -16.28 -10.55
N GLY A 544 -12.81 -16.13 -10.54
CA GLY A 544 -12.13 -15.33 -9.52
C GLY A 544 -12.56 -13.86 -9.58
N LYS A 545 -12.41 -13.18 -8.44
CA LYS A 545 -12.45 -11.72 -8.43
C LYS A 545 -11.05 -11.26 -8.83
N MET A 546 -10.92 -10.58 -9.97
CA MET A 546 -9.68 -9.90 -10.36
C MET A 546 -9.11 -9.10 -9.18
N GLU A 547 -7.79 -9.16 -8.98
CA GLU A 547 -7.17 -8.39 -7.92
C GLU A 547 -7.25 -6.88 -8.22
N ASP A 548 -7.48 -6.08 -7.18
CA ASP A 548 -7.50 -4.63 -7.30
C ASP A 548 -6.16 -4.00 -6.94
N VAL A 549 -5.81 -2.90 -7.61
CA VAL A 549 -4.49 -2.24 -7.53
C VAL A 549 -4.14 -1.81 -6.10
N ASN A 550 -5.15 -1.52 -5.27
CA ASN A 550 -4.96 -1.21 -3.87
C ASN A 550 -4.53 -2.46 -3.09
N HIS A 551 -5.27 -3.57 -3.13
CA HIS A 551 -4.87 -4.79 -2.44
C HIS A 551 -3.59 -5.43 -3.02
N ALA A 552 -3.40 -5.36 -4.35
CA ALA A 552 -2.22 -5.85 -5.06
C ALA A 552 -0.90 -5.24 -4.58
N HIS A 553 -0.90 -4.07 -3.94
CA HIS A 553 0.31 -3.49 -3.36
C HIS A 553 0.96 -4.45 -2.34
N LEU A 554 0.16 -5.25 -1.62
CA LEU A 554 0.67 -6.22 -0.66
C LEU A 554 1.31 -7.44 -1.33
N ASP A 555 0.82 -7.82 -2.51
CA ASP A 555 1.38 -8.91 -3.30
C ASP A 555 2.74 -8.49 -3.88
N VAL A 556 2.78 -7.29 -4.50
CA VAL A 556 4.00 -6.67 -5.02
C VAL A 556 5.04 -6.48 -3.90
N GLY A 557 4.62 -6.00 -2.73
CA GLY A 557 5.51 -5.82 -1.58
C GLY A 557 6.14 -7.11 -1.06
N PHE A 558 5.40 -8.22 -1.13
CA PHE A 558 5.96 -9.54 -0.84
C PHE A 558 6.92 -10.01 -1.94
N MET A 559 6.58 -9.83 -3.23
CA MET A 559 7.44 -10.20 -4.35
C MET A 559 8.78 -9.44 -4.34
N VAL A 560 8.75 -8.12 -4.06
CA VAL A 560 9.95 -7.29 -3.85
C VAL A 560 10.77 -7.81 -2.66
N THR A 561 10.13 -8.10 -1.52
CA THR A 561 10.84 -8.63 -0.34
C THR A 561 11.45 -10.02 -0.61
N ALA A 562 10.71 -10.88 -1.31
CA ALA A 562 11.14 -12.22 -1.70
C ALA A 562 12.34 -12.18 -2.66
N HIS A 563 12.38 -11.25 -3.60
CA HIS A 563 13.54 -11.04 -4.46
C HIS A 563 14.75 -10.54 -3.67
N ASN A 564 14.59 -9.46 -2.89
CA ASN A 564 15.67 -8.84 -2.14
C ASN A 564 16.33 -9.77 -1.10
N GLU A 565 15.57 -10.73 -0.55
CA GLU A 565 16.02 -11.70 0.46
C GLU A 565 16.33 -13.10 -0.13
N GLY A 566 16.45 -13.19 -1.47
CA GLY A 566 16.91 -14.38 -2.19
C GLY A 566 15.96 -15.58 -2.17
N LEU A 567 14.64 -15.36 -2.03
CA LEU A 567 13.62 -16.38 -2.29
C LEU A 567 13.29 -16.46 -3.78
N LEU A 568 13.33 -15.33 -4.48
CA LEU A 568 12.97 -15.19 -5.89
C LEU A 568 14.17 -14.75 -6.72
N GLU A 569 14.94 -15.70 -7.26
CA GLU A 569 16.08 -15.41 -8.14
C GLU A 569 15.65 -15.00 -9.57
N ASP A 570 14.48 -15.45 -10.04
CA ASP A 570 13.96 -15.11 -11.36
C ASP A 570 13.36 -13.69 -11.37
N VAL A 571 13.85 -12.84 -12.27
CA VAL A 571 13.39 -11.47 -12.48
C VAL A 571 12.16 -11.38 -13.40
N ALA A 572 11.77 -12.46 -14.09
CA ALA A 572 10.64 -12.44 -15.01
C ALA A 572 9.29 -12.04 -14.34
N PRO A 573 8.95 -12.49 -13.11
CA PRO A 573 7.76 -11.99 -12.40
C PRO A 573 7.86 -10.50 -12.08
N MET A 574 9.04 -9.99 -11.72
CA MET A 574 9.25 -8.58 -11.36
C MET A 574 9.07 -7.66 -12.57
N ASN A 575 9.70 -8.01 -13.70
CA ASN A 575 9.52 -7.34 -14.98
C ASN A 575 8.04 -7.35 -15.41
N CYS A 576 7.35 -8.46 -15.19
CA CYS A 576 5.95 -8.62 -15.54
C CYS A 576 5.03 -7.71 -14.71
N LEU A 577 5.21 -7.67 -13.38
CA LEU A 577 4.48 -6.77 -12.48
C LEU A 577 4.72 -5.29 -12.85
N ALA A 578 5.97 -4.92 -13.14
CA ALA A 578 6.33 -3.57 -13.53
C ALA A 578 5.63 -3.17 -14.84
N LYS A 579 5.67 -4.06 -15.85
CA LYS A 579 5.03 -3.85 -17.14
C LYS A 579 3.51 -3.80 -17.06
N THR A 580 2.88 -4.60 -16.18
CA THR A 580 1.45 -4.48 -15.88
C THR A 580 1.11 -3.10 -15.34
N LEU A 581 1.89 -2.59 -14.39
CA LEU A 581 1.68 -1.26 -13.83
C LEU A 581 1.75 -0.18 -14.93
N THR A 582 2.79 -0.23 -15.77
CA THR A 582 3.09 0.84 -16.74
C THR A 582 2.33 0.75 -18.07
N GLU A 583 1.75 -0.41 -18.41
CA GLU A 583 1.07 -0.63 -19.71
C GLU A 583 -0.40 -1.07 -19.64
N LYS A 584 -0.89 -1.52 -18.47
CA LYS A 584 -2.31 -1.89 -18.25
C LYS A 584 -2.99 -1.04 -17.19
N VAL A 585 -2.31 -0.82 -16.07
CA VAL A 585 -2.90 -0.15 -14.90
C VAL A 585 -2.81 1.37 -15.03
N PHE A 586 -1.69 1.92 -15.49
CA PHE A 586 -1.54 3.37 -15.62
C PHE A 586 -2.28 3.95 -16.83
N VAL A 587 -2.94 5.09 -16.60
CA VAL A 587 -3.79 5.80 -17.55
C VAL A 587 -3.38 7.27 -17.53
N ALA A 588 -2.57 7.68 -18.50
CA ALA A 588 -2.11 9.06 -18.63
C ALA A 588 -3.30 10.05 -18.61
N PRO A 589 -3.19 11.22 -17.93
CA PRO A 589 -1.96 11.81 -17.38
C PRO A 589 -1.57 11.40 -15.94
N PHE A 590 -2.39 10.64 -15.21
CA PHE A 590 -2.05 10.18 -13.85
C PHE A 590 -2.98 9.10 -13.27
N MET A 591 -4.09 8.78 -13.94
CA MET A 591 -5.08 7.86 -13.38
C MET A 591 -4.59 6.43 -13.38
N VAL A 592 -5.24 5.59 -12.58
CA VAL A 592 -5.04 4.14 -12.64
C VAL A 592 -6.37 3.38 -12.73
N SER A 593 -6.33 2.24 -13.40
CA SER A 593 -7.41 1.26 -13.45
C SER A 593 -7.71 0.70 -12.05
N TYR A 594 -8.87 0.07 -11.84
CA TYR A 594 -9.19 -0.57 -10.56
C TYR A 594 -8.58 -1.98 -10.46
N GLY A 595 -8.76 -2.79 -11.51
CA GLY A 595 -8.19 -4.14 -11.62
C GLY A 595 -6.77 -4.13 -12.19
N VAL A 596 -5.94 -5.09 -11.76
CA VAL A 596 -4.58 -5.29 -12.30
C VAL A 596 -4.56 -5.68 -13.79
N ASP A 597 -5.70 -6.12 -14.34
CA ASP A 597 -5.91 -6.36 -15.77
C ASP A 597 -6.15 -5.09 -16.61
N GLY A 598 -6.16 -3.91 -15.97
CA GLY A 598 -6.46 -2.63 -16.61
C GLY A 598 -7.96 -2.29 -16.68
N THR A 599 -8.83 -3.02 -15.98
CA THR A 599 -10.28 -2.74 -15.98
C THR A 599 -10.72 -1.77 -14.87
N GLY A 600 -11.82 -1.07 -15.12
CA GLY A 600 -12.45 -0.16 -14.16
C GLY A 600 -11.67 1.14 -13.93
N VAL A 601 -12.06 1.88 -12.89
CA VAL A 601 -11.48 3.18 -12.51
C VAL A 601 -11.23 3.16 -11.02
N SER A 602 -10.01 3.48 -10.61
CA SER A 602 -9.64 3.53 -9.19
C SER A 602 -10.22 4.74 -8.47
N SER A 603 -10.66 4.54 -7.22
CA SER A 603 -10.97 5.65 -6.32
C SER A 603 -9.69 6.36 -5.91
N THR A 604 -9.80 7.61 -5.44
CA THR A 604 -8.68 8.44 -4.94
C THR A 604 -7.63 7.67 -4.13
N TRP A 605 -8.05 6.77 -3.23
CA TRP A 605 -7.14 6.05 -2.32
C TRP A 605 -6.55 4.76 -2.89
N ASP A 606 -7.08 4.30 -4.03
CA ASP A 606 -6.48 3.24 -4.84
C ASP A 606 -5.37 3.86 -5.71
N GLN A 607 -5.56 5.10 -6.20
CA GLN A 607 -4.53 5.82 -6.97
C GLN A 607 -3.28 6.15 -6.14
N VAL A 608 -3.43 6.48 -4.85
CA VAL A 608 -2.28 6.66 -3.93
C VAL A 608 -1.48 5.35 -3.75
N ALA A 609 -2.08 4.18 -4.04
CA ALA A 609 -1.43 2.90 -3.78
C ALA A 609 -0.23 2.62 -4.68
N ILE A 610 -0.11 3.26 -5.84
CA ILE A 610 1.08 3.11 -6.69
C ILE A 610 2.34 3.70 -6.04
N GLY A 611 2.20 4.55 -5.03
CA GLY A 611 3.30 5.02 -4.19
C GLY A 611 3.68 4.09 -3.03
N TYR A 612 2.95 3.01 -2.77
CA TYR A 612 3.29 2.06 -1.69
C TYR A 612 4.41 1.10 -2.13
N ASP A 613 4.12 -0.18 -2.36
CA ASP A 613 5.12 -1.17 -2.81
C ASP A 613 5.33 -1.16 -4.33
N TRP A 614 4.31 -0.73 -5.07
CA TRP A 614 4.35 -0.59 -6.52
C TRP A 614 5.52 0.28 -7.01
N ILE A 615 5.87 1.35 -6.27
CA ILE A 615 6.97 2.25 -6.61
C ILE A 615 8.35 1.58 -6.56
N ASP A 616 8.50 0.49 -5.81
CA ASP A 616 9.76 -0.27 -5.72
C ASP A 616 10.02 -1.09 -7.00
N LEU A 617 9.02 -1.22 -7.88
CA LEU A 617 9.19 -1.81 -9.21
C LEU A 617 9.94 -0.92 -10.21
N GLN A 618 10.28 0.33 -9.84
CA GLN A 618 11.03 1.21 -10.74
C GLN A 618 12.44 0.71 -11.09
N ALA A 619 12.99 -0.21 -10.27
CA ALA A 619 14.23 -0.91 -10.58
C ALA A 619 14.13 -1.83 -11.81
N TYR A 620 12.91 -2.15 -12.27
CA TYR A 620 12.61 -2.97 -13.45
C TYR A 620 11.98 -2.16 -14.59
N ASP A 621 11.32 -1.03 -14.26
CA ASP A 621 10.75 -0.11 -15.24
C ASP A 621 10.75 1.33 -14.68
N SER A 622 11.72 2.15 -15.11
CA SER A 622 11.94 3.52 -14.62
C SER A 622 10.69 4.42 -14.68
N ARG A 623 9.78 4.15 -15.62
CA ARG A 623 8.49 4.86 -15.79
C ARG A 623 7.64 4.86 -14.53
N VAL A 624 7.76 3.82 -13.69
CA VAL A 624 7.02 3.66 -12.43
C VAL A 624 7.21 4.87 -11.51
N ALA A 625 8.43 5.41 -11.41
CA ALA A 625 8.71 6.58 -10.57
C ALA A 625 7.96 7.84 -11.05
N THR A 626 8.01 8.09 -12.37
CA THR A 626 7.28 9.18 -13.03
C THR A 626 5.78 9.05 -12.83
N MET A 627 5.22 7.86 -13.11
CA MET A 627 3.79 7.57 -12.93
C MET A 627 3.33 7.76 -11.48
N ALA A 628 4.12 7.29 -10.51
CA ALA A 628 3.85 7.49 -9.08
C ALA A 628 3.84 8.97 -8.70
N GLN A 629 4.81 9.76 -9.17
CA GLN A 629 4.82 11.22 -8.93
C GLN A 629 3.61 11.93 -9.55
N HIS A 630 3.19 11.55 -10.76
CA HIS A 630 1.98 12.11 -11.37
C HIS A 630 0.70 11.81 -10.58
N ALA A 631 0.48 10.57 -10.13
CA ALA A 631 -0.69 10.23 -9.31
C ALA A 631 -0.64 10.85 -7.90
N LEU A 632 0.54 10.85 -7.27
CA LEU A 632 0.73 11.43 -5.93
C LEU A 632 0.65 12.97 -5.94
N ARG A 633 0.98 13.64 -7.06
CA ARG A 633 0.69 15.07 -7.23
C ARG A 633 -0.82 15.33 -7.12
N GLN A 634 -1.66 14.44 -7.69
CA GLN A 634 -3.11 14.63 -7.67
C GLN A 634 -3.80 14.12 -6.38
N PHE A 635 -3.31 13.04 -5.77
CA PHE A 635 -4.04 12.36 -4.68
C PHE A 635 -3.18 12.11 -3.42
N GLY A 636 -1.87 12.30 -3.50
CA GLY A 636 -0.90 12.08 -2.42
C GLY A 636 -0.79 13.24 -1.41
N GLY A 637 -1.78 14.13 -1.34
CA GLY A 637 -1.78 15.25 -0.39
C GLY A 637 -1.69 14.78 1.07
N LEU A 638 -0.59 15.11 1.74
CA LEU A 638 -0.30 14.69 3.12
C LEU A 638 -1.40 15.10 4.10
N SER A 639 -2.11 14.09 4.59
CA SER A 639 -3.33 14.25 5.40
C SER A 639 -3.56 13.09 6.38
N TRP A 640 -3.08 11.89 6.04
CA TRP A 640 -3.20 10.66 6.82
C TRP A 640 -2.14 9.64 6.38
N TYR A 641 -2.04 8.52 7.08
CA TYR A 641 -0.95 7.53 7.02
C TYR A 641 -0.55 7.04 5.62
N ARG A 642 -1.52 6.89 4.70
CA ARG A 642 -1.28 6.36 3.35
C ARG A 642 -0.45 7.32 2.48
N PRO A 643 -0.87 8.59 2.24
CA PRO A 643 -0.02 9.62 1.64
C PRO A 643 1.36 9.78 2.29
N TYR A 644 1.46 9.77 3.62
CA TYR A 644 2.76 9.87 4.31
C TYR A 644 3.71 8.71 3.96
N SER A 645 3.21 7.48 3.89
CA SER A 645 4.00 6.31 3.46
C SER A 645 4.35 6.37 1.97
N ALA A 646 3.40 6.75 1.12
CA ALA A 646 3.64 6.84 -0.32
C ALA A 646 4.72 7.87 -0.66
N GLN A 647 4.64 9.04 -0.03
CA GLN A 647 5.61 10.10 -0.24
C GLN A 647 6.98 9.78 0.37
N ALA A 648 7.03 9.09 1.51
CA ALA A 648 8.31 8.60 2.06
C ALA A 648 9.02 7.64 1.08
N ASN A 649 8.28 6.73 0.43
CA ASN A 649 8.85 5.88 -0.62
C ASN A 649 9.31 6.69 -1.84
N THR A 650 8.56 7.71 -2.26
CA THR A 650 8.99 8.58 -3.38
C THR A 650 10.24 9.40 -3.04
N LEU A 651 10.37 9.88 -1.79
CA LEU A 651 11.55 10.59 -1.32
C LEU A 651 12.78 9.68 -1.27
N TYR A 652 12.63 8.42 -0.80
CA TYR A 652 13.70 7.42 -0.83
C TYR A 652 14.29 7.26 -2.24
N TRP A 653 13.42 6.99 -3.22
CA TRP A 653 13.83 6.76 -4.60
C TRP A 653 14.36 8.01 -5.30
N ALA A 654 13.90 9.20 -4.92
CA ALA A 654 14.48 10.46 -5.40
C ALA A 654 15.87 10.78 -4.81
N ASN A 655 16.37 9.97 -3.86
CA ASN A 655 17.70 10.10 -3.25
C ASN A 655 18.59 8.84 -3.47
N GLN A 656 18.13 7.85 -4.26
CA GLN A 656 18.98 6.77 -4.78
C GLN A 656 19.63 7.19 -6.10
#